data_AF-A0A813FQ54-F1
#
_entry.id   AF-A0A813FQ54-F1
#
_cell.length_a   1.000
_cell.length_b   1.000
_cell.length_c   1.000
_cell.angle_alpha   90.00
_cell.angle_beta   90.00
_cell.angle_gamma   90.00
#
_symmetry.space_group_name_H-M   'P 1'
#
loop_
_entity.id
_entity.type
_entity.pdbx_description
1 polymer ?
#
loop_
_entity_poly.entity_id
_entity_poly.type
_entity_poly.pdbx_seq_one_letter_code
_entity_poly.pdbx_strand_id
1 'polypeptide(L)'
;MALPDVRAHSLLSAVLIRRRAAISGDPHSEDHDGGSDEERIALLKAAEEALAIPLPLLPKASSAERGLQQQHAHDQFSMLSSLAGRSKSAAGTLAGARTESASIASLGGIALFSGETWYQLHAPADADEVTFGTWIYLPHVQDVLFPSSSESMKTIAATKVSGCASAGDYAPGWAFFVHEWSTTNRQLRLSWTDGATGCNEVFSTTALVPYDKWVQVGFSFSKANNRVTVALDKSVVIDNKLGLGSYVRGGQTSRISQVNVKERSVSHKSSFILGAHTHIDGGDYVQSHAFVGFMGDVRLFTTALDALNMVQILSASYEELRASGSDSALKVLVQFREGEASPINSASTGRTSEEDRLEGKSVTGGGVLPILAWSDKPKHPILQSAVANSASFEALPILDPAELRKSFPKEWLARFSEDELLKSQEDANPWAEEVRAAMFHTWSGYRQKAWGQDDISPSRGNGKNWCKMAVTMLDGVSTLWLMGFKAEFEEAASWLEKNPLPSPGGHGMHSLFEITIRALGGLCSAHSLSGKSVFLETAKRLADKLLGAFNTQSGIPRSTVDIGTGAAASHTWMPNIVLAEATTLQVEFRYLSHATGDRKYADAVDKAMNAVLRAAAGRGLVPIYISANAAPQFTGSKMSMGAMGDSYYEYLLKQWIQTGRKEDRFKDTWIKAMNEMMDNMVVRTAGGLRFLAELENGQKRMRMDHLACFVAGMLMLGSRTLPKNEVDPRWEPFAADLTRTCYEMYVRAPSGLSPEYVHFNVNGGEGHDMSIPGDAPHNLLRPEAAEAIYYMWYYTGDPKYRAWAHQMFVPFTKYAKARFGFSAVADVRLVPPPQRDSQESFWLAETLKYFYLIFAPRSTISLEEWVFNTEAQPMRIWGV
;
A
#
# COMPACT_ATOMS: atom_id res chain seq x y z
N MET A 1 33.03 22.89 8.41
CA MET A 1 34.11 21.91 8.12
C MET A 1 33.75 20.62 8.84
N ALA A 2 33.56 19.55 8.07
CA ALA A 2 32.93 18.32 8.51
C ALA A 2 33.90 17.14 8.39
N LEU A 3 33.81 16.25 9.39
CA LEU A 3 34.02 14.77 9.36
C LEU A 3 35.48 14.26 9.27
N PRO A 4 35.79 12.99 9.70
CA PRO A 4 34.89 11.83 9.70
C PRO A 4 35.01 10.77 10.84
N ASP A 5 34.09 9.80 10.75
CA ASP A 5 34.32 8.34 10.91
C ASP A 5 33.86 7.61 12.19
N VAL A 6 32.72 6.91 12.07
CA VAL A 6 32.39 5.71 12.85
C VAL A 6 31.78 4.67 11.89
N ARG A 7 32.62 4.08 11.03
CA ARG A 7 32.39 2.76 10.42
C ARG A 7 33.53 1.82 10.84
N ALA A 8 33.45 1.31 12.06
CA ALA A 8 34.33 0.24 12.50
C ALA A 8 33.63 -0.62 13.55
N HIS A 9 32.60 -1.38 13.17
CA HIS A 9 32.15 -2.52 13.99
C HIS A 9 31.42 -3.67 13.26
N SER A 10 31.49 -3.75 11.93
CA SER A 10 30.92 -4.88 11.17
C SER A 10 31.92 -5.67 10.31
N LEU A 11 33.22 -5.34 10.35
CA LEU A 11 34.26 -6.05 9.59
C LEU A 11 35.05 -7.10 10.38
N LEU A 12 34.76 -7.30 11.67
CA LEU A 12 35.46 -8.30 12.49
C LEU A 12 34.77 -9.68 12.56
N SER A 13 33.50 -9.80 12.12
CA SER A 13 32.77 -11.08 12.14
C SER A 13 32.88 -11.88 10.84
N ALA A 14 33.32 -11.25 9.73
CA ALA A 14 33.47 -11.93 8.43
C ALA A 14 34.85 -12.58 8.21
N VAL A 15 35.87 -12.20 9.00
CA VAL A 15 37.23 -12.76 8.89
C VAL A 15 37.44 -13.98 9.82
N LEU A 16 36.57 -14.19 10.80
CA LEU A 16 36.66 -15.35 11.71
C LEU A 16 35.86 -16.59 11.27
N ILE A 17 35.02 -16.49 10.23
CA ILE A 17 34.22 -17.63 9.74
C ILE A 17 34.88 -18.37 8.56
N ARG A 18 35.80 -17.74 7.82
CA ARG A 18 36.59 -18.44 6.77
C ARG A 18 37.90 -19.08 7.25
N ARG A 19 38.17 -19.07 8.57
CA ARG A 19 39.34 -19.75 9.16
C ARG A 19 39.03 -21.12 9.79
N ARG A 20 37.79 -21.63 9.67
CA ARG A 20 37.36 -22.91 10.26
C ARG A 20 37.03 -24.03 9.26
N ALA A 21 37.24 -23.81 7.96
CA ALA A 21 36.99 -24.80 6.90
C ALA A 21 38.27 -25.27 6.16
N ALA A 22 39.46 -25.08 6.76
CA ALA A 22 40.74 -25.51 6.20
C ALA A 22 41.56 -26.42 7.15
N ILE A 23 40.91 -27.00 8.17
CA ILE A 23 41.54 -27.96 9.08
C ILE A 23 40.55 -29.11 9.36
N SER A 24 40.29 -29.92 8.34
CA SER A 24 39.85 -31.31 8.49
C SER A 24 40.16 -32.01 7.17
N GLY A 25 41.29 -32.70 7.12
CA GLY A 25 41.71 -33.44 5.93
C GLY A 25 40.86 -34.68 5.72
N ASP A 26 40.39 -34.87 4.49
CA ASP A 26 40.05 -36.17 3.92
C ASP A 26 40.23 -36.08 2.38
N PRO A 27 40.91 -37.01 1.70
CA PRO A 27 41.33 -36.84 0.31
C PRO A 27 40.47 -37.71 -0.63
N HIS A 28 39.41 -37.18 -1.23
CA HIS A 28 38.82 -37.74 -2.46
C HIS A 28 37.87 -36.73 -3.11
N SER A 29 38.30 -36.12 -4.22
CA SER A 29 37.53 -35.94 -5.47
C SER A 29 38.23 -34.94 -6.38
N GLU A 30 38.48 -35.39 -7.59
CA GLU A 30 39.08 -34.67 -8.71
C GLU A 30 38.06 -33.72 -9.38
N ASP A 31 38.61 -32.71 -10.04
CA ASP A 31 38.15 -32.03 -11.26
C ASP A 31 36.88 -31.15 -11.26
N HIS A 32 37.12 -29.83 -11.26
CA HIS A 32 36.97 -28.94 -12.43
C HIS A 32 36.74 -27.49 -11.97
N ASP A 33 37.69 -26.58 -12.16
CA ASP A 33 37.48 -25.37 -12.98
C ASP A 33 38.77 -24.56 -13.16
N GLY A 34 38.98 -24.07 -14.38
CA GLY A 34 40.19 -23.38 -14.82
C GLY A 34 40.21 -21.90 -14.47
N GLY A 35 41.30 -21.46 -13.82
CA GLY A 35 41.71 -20.06 -13.69
C GLY A 35 43.22 -20.02 -13.47
N SER A 36 43.95 -19.30 -14.33
CA SER A 36 45.42 -19.32 -14.40
C SER A 36 46.08 -18.68 -13.17
N ASP A 37 47.20 -19.27 -12.72
CA ASP A 37 48.00 -18.86 -11.55
C ASP A 37 48.49 -17.39 -11.56
N GLU A 38 48.42 -16.69 -12.70
CA GLU A 38 48.80 -15.26 -12.80
C GLU A 38 47.83 -14.32 -12.07
N GLU A 39 46.53 -14.64 -11.98
CA GLU A 39 45.54 -13.79 -11.29
C GLU A 39 45.68 -13.86 -9.75
N ARG A 40 46.11 -15.00 -9.21
CA ARG A 40 46.38 -15.17 -7.77
C ARG A 40 47.63 -14.41 -7.32
N ILE A 41 48.65 -14.32 -8.18
CA ILE A 41 49.92 -13.64 -7.87
C ILE A 41 49.74 -12.11 -7.94
N ALA A 42 48.85 -11.59 -8.81
CA ALA A 42 48.54 -10.17 -8.88
C ALA A 42 47.81 -9.65 -7.62
N LEU A 43 46.90 -10.44 -7.06
CA LEU A 43 46.15 -10.10 -5.84
C LEU A 43 47.01 -10.12 -4.56
N LEU A 44 48.04 -10.98 -4.51
CA LEU A 44 48.97 -11.04 -3.37
C LEU A 44 49.98 -9.88 -3.37
N LYS A 45 50.43 -9.42 -4.54
CA LYS A 45 51.34 -8.25 -4.64
C LYS A 45 50.66 -6.93 -4.26
N ALA A 46 49.37 -6.75 -4.57
CA ALA A 46 48.63 -5.56 -4.20
C ALA A 46 48.38 -5.43 -2.67
N ALA A 47 48.41 -6.55 -1.94
CA ALA A 47 48.21 -6.57 -0.49
C ALA A 47 49.49 -6.24 0.30
N GLU A 48 50.68 -6.51 -0.25
CA GLU A 48 51.96 -6.19 0.41
C GLU A 48 52.37 -4.71 0.26
N GLU A 49 51.98 -4.04 -0.82
CA GLU A 49 52.30 -2.61 -1.03
C GLU A 49 51.48 -1.65 -0.15
N ALA A 50 50.35 -2.10 0.42
CA ALA A 50 49.49 -1.28 1.27
C ALA A 50 49.96 -1.17 2.74
N LEU A 51 51.02 -1.90 3.14
CA LEU A 51 51.43 -2.05 4.55
C LEU A 51 52.74 -1.36 4.93
N ALA A 52 53.36 -0.57 4.04
CA ALA A 52 54.68 0.03 4.28
C ALA A 52 54.69 1.57 4.15
N ILE A 53 54.19 2.31 5.15
CA ILE A 53 54.58 3.72 5.38
C ILE A 53 54.76 3.97 6.89
N PRO A 54 55.89 4.57 7.34
CA PRO A 54 56.17 4.79 8.77
C PRO A 54 55.60 6.10 9.32
N LEU A 55 55.10 6.05 10.55
CA LEU A 55 54.63 7.21 11.34
C LEU A 55 55.81 8.05 11.88
N PRO A 56 55.78 9.40 11.79
CA PRO A 56 56.71 10.26 12.51
C PRO A 56 56.21 10.59 13.93
N LEU A 57 57.16 10.60 14.86
CA LEU A 57 57.04 11.04 16.26
C LEU A 57 57.04 12.58 16.37
N LEU A 58 56.35 13.11 17.40
CA LEU A 58 56.65 14.28 18.29
C LEU A 58 55.33 14.99 18.73
N PRO A 59 55.29 15.83 19.79
CA PRO A 59 55.91 15.79 21.12
C PRO A 59 54.90 16.08 22.27
N LYS A 60 55.38 16.08 23.52
CA LYS A 60 54.60 16.27 24.77
C LYS A 60 54.21 17.73 25.07
N ALA A 61 52.96 17.86 25.55
CA ALA A 61 52.41 18.68 26.65
C ALA A 61 52.35 20.23 26.58
N SER A 62 51.17 20.79 26.88
CA SER A 62 50.96 21.56 28.12
C SER A 62 49.47 21.70 28.48
N SER A 63 49.25 21.88 29.77
CA SER A 63 48.00 21.90 30.53
C SER A 63 47.22 23.22 30.46
N ALA A 64 45.95 23.17 30.09
CA ALA A 64 44.88 23.98 30.68
C ALA A 64 43.52 23.35 30.32
N GLU A 65 42.57 23.40 31.25
CA GLU A 65 41.15 23.04 31.09
C GLU A 65 40.78 21.55 31.14
N ARG A 66 41.05 20.95 32.32
CA ARG A 66 40.23 19.86 32.88
C ARG A 66 39.19 20.48 33.81
N GLY A 67 37.91 20.36 33.46
CA GLY A 67 36.79 20.78 34.29
C GLY A 67 35.46 20.21 33.81
N LEU A 68 35.00 19.17 34.52
CA LEU A 68 33.62 18.71 34.67
C LEU A 68 32.97 17.83 33.57
N GLN A 69 33.27 16.53 33.66
CA GLN A 69 32.30 15.44 33.46
C GLN A 69 32.67 14.29 34.41
N GLN A 70 31.89 14.06 35.47
CA GLN A 70 31.65 12.74 36.09
C GLN A 70 30.67 12.83 37.28
N GLN A 71 29.52 12.20 37.12
CA GLN A 71 28.64 11.49 38.08
C GLN A 71 27.53 10.85 37.20
N HIS A 72 27.08 9.60 37.28
CA HIS A 72 27.45 8.39 38.02
C HIS A 72 26.80 7.19 37.28
N ALA A 73 27.37 5.99 37.41
CA ALA A 73 26.76 4.71 37.05
C ALA A 73 26.84 3.74 38.25
N HIS A 74 25.99 2.70 38.20
CA HIS A 74 25.96 1.41 38.94
C HIS A 74 25.10 1.25 40.22
N ASP A 75 24.04 0.41 40.11
CA ASP A 75 23.82 -0.89 40.80
C ASP A 75 22.46 -1.53 40.35
N GLN A 76 22.09 -2.77 40.66
CA GLN A 76 22.45 -4.10 40.10
C GLN A 76 21.21 -5.04 40.27
N PHE A 77 21.21 -6.24 39.65
CA PHE A 77 20.15 -7.28 39.58
C PHE A 77 20.13 -8.28 40.79
N SER A 78 18.98 -8.89 41.17
CA SER A 78 18.76 -10.38 41.25
C SER A 78 17.40 -10.88 41.87
N MET A 79 16.87 -11.97 41.26
CA MET A 79 16.18 -13.21 41.72
C MET A 79 15.02 -13.30 42.76
N LEU A 80 13.91 -13.88 42.25
CA LEU A 80 13.06 -15.03 42.67
C LEU A 80 12.59 -15.29 44.13
N SER A 81 11.26 -15.42 44.21
CA SER A 81 10.43 -16.32 45.06
C SER A 81 10.29 -16.05 46.56
N SER A 82 9.05 -15.77 47.00
CA SER A 82 8.41 -16.47 48.12
C SER A 82 6.95 -16.01 48.32
N LEU A 83 6.15 -16.94 48.87
CA LEU A 83 4.86 -16.75 49.56
C LEU A 83 3.57 -16.83 48.74
N ALA A 84 3.17 -18.08 48.54
CA ALA A 84 1.80 -18.52 48.73
C ALA A 84 1.25 -18.10 50.10
N GLY A 85 -0.05 -17.77 50.18
CA GLY A 85 -0.78 -17.92 51.44
C GLY A 85 -1.93 -16.95 51.70
N ARG A 86 -3.14 -17.49 51.51
CA ARG A 86 -4.36 -17.24 52.32
C ARG A 86 -5.17 -15.96 52.06
N SER A 87 -6.32 -16.14 51.43
CA SER A 87 -7.58 -15.62 51.95
C SER A 87 -8.67 -16.70 51.89
N LYS A 88 -9.20 -17.09 53.06
CA LYS A 88 -10.37 -17.96 53.21
C LYS A 88 -11.50 -17.13 53.83
N SER A 89 -12.69 -17.24 53.23
CA SER A 89 -14.06 -17.20 53.78
C SER A 89 -14.50 -15.97 54.62
N ALA A 90 -15.73 -15.48 54.53
CA ALA A 90 -16.98 -16.24 54.59
C ALA A 90 -18.19 -15.45 54.08
N ALA A 91 -19.26 -16.22 53.89
CA ALA A 91 -20.48 -15.98 53.14
C ALA A 91 -21.53 -15.08 53.82
N GLY A 92 -22.44 -14.55 52.98
CA GLY A 92 -23.75 -14.00 53.32
C GLY A 92 -24.76 -14.37 52.22
N THR A 93 -25.99 -14.66 52.62
CA THR A 93 -26.92 -15.62 51.99
C THR A 93 -28.00 -15.01 51.09
N LEU A 94 -28.49 -15.84 50.15
CA LEU A 94 -29.87 -15.99 49.63
C LEU A 94 -30.50 -15.01 48.61
N ALA A 95 -30.83 -15.62 47.46
CA ALA A 95 -32.10 -15.60 46.73
C ALA A 95 -32.46 -14.40 45.84
N GLY A 96 -32.35 -14.62 44.53
CA GLY A 96 -32.99 -13.82 43.49
C GLY A 96 -32.55 -14.27 42.10
N ALA A 97 -33.21 -15.29 41.54
CA ALA A 97 -32.97 -15.75 40.18
C ALA A 97 -33.31 -14.63 39.17
N ARG A 98 -32.27 -13.99 38.65
CA ARG A 98 -32.25 -13.35 37.33
C ARG A 98 -30.94 -13.75 36.68
N THR A 99 -31.03 -14.47 35.57
CA THR A 99 -29.93 -14.69 34.64
C THR A 99 -29.51 -13.34 34.06
N GLU A 100 -28.61 -12.65 34.74
CA GLU A 100 -27.80 -11.60 34.12
C GLU A 100 -26.71 -12.27 33.29
N SER A 101 -26.82 -12.08 31.98
CA SER A 101 -25.76 -12.33 31.02
C SER A 101 -24.56 -11.45 31.38
N ALA A 102 -23.61 -12.01 32.13
CA ALA A 102 -22.27 -11.45 32.21
C ALA A 102 -21.61 -11.61 30.83
N SER A 103 -21.58 -10.52 30.07
CA SER A 103 -20.84 -10.42 28.81
C SER A 103 -19.34 -10.48 29.10
N ILE A 104 -18.78 -11.70 29.13
CA ILE A 104 -17.37 -11.88 28.83
C ILE A 104 -17.32 -12.05 27.32
N ALA A 105 -16.87 -11.02 26.61
CA ALA A 105 -16.57 -11.08 25.19
C ALA A 105 -15.54 -12.21 24.97
N SER A 106 -15.98 -13.37 24.49
CA SER A 106 -15.07 -14.44 24.09
C SER A 106 -14.42 -14.02 22.77
N LEU A 107 -13.31 -13.27 22.86
CA LEU A 107 -12.44 -13.02 21.73
C LEU A 107 -12.01 -14.38 21.16
N GLY A 108 -12.26 -14.61 19.87
CA GLY A 108 -11.70 -15.77 19.18
C GLY A 108 -10.17 -15.79 19.29
N GLY A 109 -9.57 -16.94 19.04
CA GLY A 109 -8.13 -17.16 19.15
C GLY A 109 -7.56 -17.68 17.86
N ILE A 110 -6.24 -17.63 17.78
CA ILE A 110 -5.44 -18.16 16.66
C ILE A 110 -4.57 -19.27 17.22
N ALA A 111 -4.53 -20.42 16.53
CA ALA A 111 -3.57 -21.47 16.82
C ALA A 111 -2.37 -21.40 15.87
N LEU A 112 -1.17 -21.58 16.42
CA LEU A 112 0.05 -21.80 15.65
C LEU A 112 0.19 -23.30 15.37
N PHE A 113 0.35 -23.64 14.11
CA PHE A 113 0.70 -24.97 13.64
C PHE A 113 2.17 -24.94 13.22
N SER A 114 3.00 -25.66 13.95
CA SER A 114 4.47 -25.63 13.80
C SER A 114 5.02 -26.73 12.89
N GLY A 115 4.15 -27.55 12.29
CA GLY A 115 4.53 -28.79 11.61
C GLY A 115 4.54 -30.03 12.52
N GLU A 116 4.69 -29.86 13.83
CA GLU A 116 4.65 -30.97 14.80
C GLU A 116 3.32 -31.04 15.59
N THR A 117 2.47 -30.03 15.43
CA THR A 117 1.23 -29.86 16.18
C THR A 117 0.02 -29.97 15.26
N TRP A 118 -0.98 -30.74 15.65
CA TRP A 118 -2.25 -30.91 14.92
C TRP A 118 -3.41 -31.10 15.91
N TYR A 119 -4.64 -31.08 15.41
CA TYR A 119 -5.84 -31.22 16.24
C TYR A 119 -6.83 -32.20 15.61
N GLN A 120 -7.34 -33.15 16.40
CA GLN A 120 -8.28 -34.17 15.94
C GLN A 120 -9.63 -34.04 16.64
N LEU A 121 -10.68 -34.15 15.84
CA LEU A 121 -12.06 -34.13 16.27
C LEU A 121 -12.72 -35.46 15.90
N HIS A 122 -13.28 -36.12 16.91
CA HIS A 122 -14.10 -37.32 16.73
C HIS A 122 -15.53 -36.93 16.34
N ALA A 123 -15.69 -36.30 15.18
CA ALA A 123 -16.97 -35.94 14.61
C ALA A 123 -17.09 -36.52 13.18
N PRO A 124 -18.28 -36.99 12.75
CA PRO A 124 -18.50 -37.40 11.36
C PRO A 124 -18.37 -36.17 10.45
N ALA A 125 -17.23 -36.03 9.79
CA ALA A 125 -16.87 -34.88 8.96
C ALA A 125 -16.86 -35.17 7.46
N ASP A 126 -17.01 -36.44 7.09
CA ASP A 126 -17.20 -36.85 5.72
C ASP A 126 -18.68 -37.16 5.49
N ALA A 127 -19.30 -36.44 4.57
CA ALA A 127 -20.72 -36.50 4.25
C ALA A 127 -20.91 -36.30 2.75
N ASP A 128 -22.02 -36.81 2.19
CA ASP A 128 -22.35 -36.64 0.76
C ASP A 128 -22.42 -35.16 0.36
N GLU A 129 -22.91 -34.32 1.27
CA GLU A 129 -22.93 -32.87 1.17
C GLU A 129 -22.07 -32.29 2.31
N VAL A 130 -21.06 -31.48 2.00
CA VAL A 130 -20.16 -30.92 3.01
C VAL A 130 -19.65 -29.55 2.60
N THR A 131 -19.54 -28.63 3.56
CA THR A 131 -18.89 -27.34 3.38
C THR A 131 -17.93 -27.09 4.53
N PHE A 132 -16.68 -26.75 4.21
CA PHE A 132 -15.62 -26.47 5.17
C PHE A 132 -15.02 -25.09 4.90
N GLY A 133 -14.63 -24.38 5.97
CA GLY A 133 -13.78 -23.21 5.82
C GLY A 133 -13.07 -22.81 7.10
N THR A 134 -11.98 -22.07 6.92
CA THR A 134 -11.14 -21.56 8.00
C THR A 134 -10.32 -20.38 7.50
N TRP A 135 -9.83 -19.57 8.43
CA TRP A 135 -8.79 -18.59 8.15
C TRP A 135 -7.42 -19.24 8.26
N ILE A 136 -6.54 -18.95 7.31
CA ILE A 136 -5.13 -19.36 7.36
C ILE A 136 -4.20 -18.15 7.18
N TYR A 137 -3.05 -18.20 7.83
CA TYR A 137 -1.91 -17.33 7.57
C TYR A 137 -0.71 -18.21 7.22
N LEU A 138 -0.23 -18.07 6.00
CA LEU A 138 0.94 -18.79 5.52
C LEU A 138 2.17 -17.87 5.63
N PRO A 139 3.10 -18.10 6.57
CA PRO A 139 4.28 -17.23 6.72
C PRO A 139 5.25 -17.38 5.55
N HIS A 140 5.91 -16.28 5.16
CA HIS A 140 7.01 -16.32 4.18
C HIS A 140 8.31 -16.82 4.85
N VAL A 141 8.38 -18.12 5.12
CA VAL A 141 9.60 -18.74 5.66
C VAL A 141 10.49 -19.15 4.48
N GLN A 142 11.76 -18.71 4.46
CA GLN A 142 12.74 -19.23 3.50
C GLN A 142 12.84 -20.75 3.63
N ASP A 143 12.98 -21.47 2.52
CA ASP A 143 12.93 -22.93 2.41
C ASP A 143 13.94 -23.73 3.29
N VAL A 144 14.78 -23.03 4.06
CA VAL A 144 15.91 -23.57 4.85
C VAL A 144 15.50 -23.99 6.28
N LEU A 145 14.26 -23.74 6.71
CA LEU A 145 13.78 -24.05 8.07
C LEU A 145 12.80 -25.23 8.15
N PHE A 146 12.55 -25.93 7.04
CA PHE A 146 11.69 -27.11 7.07
C PHE A 146 12.45 -28.31 7.63
N PRO A 147 11.90 -29.05 8.62
CA PRO A 147 12.43 -30.36 8.96
C PRO A 147 12.49 -31.21 7.69
N SER A 148 13.55 -32.00 7.51
CA SER A 148 13.72 -32.90 6.36
C SER A 148 12.60 -33.96 6.21
N SER A 149 11.66 -34.01 7.16
CA SER A 149 10.47 -34.85 7.17
C SER A 149 9.19 -34.19 6.64
N SER A 150 9.13 -32.86 6.49
CA SER A 150 7.94 -32.17 5.94
C SER A 150 8.10 -31.95 4.45
N GLU A 151 7.38 -32.76 3.67
CA GLU A 151 7.17 -32.52 2.25
C GLU A 151 6.45 -31.17 2.06
N SER A 152 6.62 -30.57 0.89
CA SER A 152 6.24 -29.16 0.65
C SER A 152 4.74 -28.87 0.75
N MET A 153 3.89 -29.91 0.78
CA MET A 153 2.44 -29.81 1.00
C MET A 153 2.10 -29.41 2.43
N LYS A 154 1.14 -28.50 2.59
CA LYS A 154 0.71 -27.97 3.89
C LYS A 154 -0.78 -28.24 4.09
N THR A 155 -1.10 -29.29 4.86
CA THR A 155 -2.47 -29.80 5.06
C THR A 155 -3.26 -28.93 6.03
N ILE A 156 -4.24 -28.18 5.52
CA ILE A 156 -5.10 -27.32 6.34
C ILE A 156 -6.05 -28.19 7.16
N ALA A 157 -6.78 -29.08 6.48
CA ALA A 157 -7.74 -29.97 7.11
C ALA A 157 -7.97 -31.23 6.25
N ALA A 158 -8.19 -32.37 6.90
CA ALA A 158 -8.41 -33.62 6.19
C ALA A 158 -9.20 -34.67 6.99
N THR A 159 -9.80 -35.59 6.25
CA THR A 159 -10.39 -36.85 6.73
C THR A 159 -9.74 -38.08 6.08
N LYS A 160 -8.78 -37.87 5.18
CA LYS A 160 -7.90 -38.86 4.56
C LYS A 160 -6.45 -38.35 4.49
N VAL A 161 -5.55 -39.14 3.90
CA VAL A 161 -4.19 -38.72 3.51
C VAL A 161 -4.23 -37.62 2.43
N SER A 162 -3.43 -36.56 2.59
CA SER A 162 -3.34 -35.47 1.61
C SER A 162 -2.67 -35.88 0.30
N GLY A 163 -3.16 -35.33 -0.81
CA GLY A 163 -2.61 -35.58 -2.16
C GLY A 163 -3.00 -36.93 -2.77
N CYS A 164 -2.26 -37.31 -3.81
CA CYS A 164 -2.49 -38.50 -4.64
C CYS A 164 -1.27 -39.43 -4.81
N ALA A 165 -0.24 -39.31 -3.96
CA ALA A 165 1.00 -40.08 -4.11
C ALA A 165 0.92 -41.43 -3.35
N SER A 166 1.10 -42.52 -4.09
CA SER A 166 1.25 -43.94 -3.67
C SER A 166 -0.01 -44.81 -3.55
N ALA A 167 0.08 -45.99 -4.17
CA ALA A 167 -0.94 -47.01 -4.24
C ALA A 167 -1.06 -47.73 -2.88
N GLY A 168 -2.13 -47.46 -2.15
CA GLY A 168 -2.38 -48.00 -0.81
C GLY A 168 -3.37 -47.18 0.02
N ASP A 169 -3.47 -45.88 -0.25
CA ASP A 169 -4.13 -44.90 0.63
C ASP A 169 -5.55 -44.50 0.19
N TYR A 170 -6.33 -45.47 -0.28
CA TYR A 170 -7.67 -45.24 -0.82
C TYR A 170 -8.77 -45.26 0.25
N ALA A 171 -8.47 -44.72 1.44
CA ALA A 171 -9.49 -44.50 2.45
C ALA A 171 -10.52 -43.47 1.92
N PRO A 172 -11.84 -43.71 2.09
CA PRO A 172 -12.86 -42.71 1.80
C PRO A 172 -12.63 -41.44 2.61
N GLY A 173 -12.74 -40.28 1.96
CA GLY A 173 -12.53 -38.98 2.59
C GLY A 173 -12.04 -37.91 1.63
N TRP A 174 -11.66 -36.78 2.20
CA TRP A 174 -11.14 -35.61 1.50
C TRP A 174 -9.95 -34.99 2.25
N ALA A 175 -9.11 -34.26 1.52
CA ALA A 175 -8.01 -33.50 2.11
C ALA A 175 -7.84 -32.16 1.39
N PHE A 176 -7.75 -31.08 2.17
CA PHE A 176 -7.63 -29.71 1.71
C PHE A 176 -6.31 -29.09 2.17
N PHE A 177 -5.51 -28.62 1.23
CA PHE A 177 -4.12 -28.26 1.49
C PHE A 177 -3.59 -27.20 0.52
N VAL A 178 -2.45 -26.61 0.91
CA VAL A 178 -1.68 -25.68 0.09
C VAL A 178 -0.46 -26.40 -0.47
N HIS A 179 -0.09 -26.01 -1.69
CA HIS A 179 1.04 -26.50 -2.47
C HIS A 179 0.80 -27.84 -3.15
N GLU A 180 1.39 -27.97 -4.35
CA GLU A 180 1.62 -29.29 -4.95
C GLU A 180 2.79 -29.99 -4.26
N TRP A 181 2.75 -31.33 -4.31
CA TRP A 181 3.83 -32.20 -3.88
C TRP A 181 5.21 -31.72 -4.36
N SER A 182 6.15 -31.58 -3.44
CA SER A 182 7.52 -31.10 -3.68
C SER A 182 7.63 -29.69 -4.33
N THR A 183 6.59 -28.87 -4.27
CA THR A 183 6.61 -27.46 -4.70
C THR A 183 6.26 -26.48 -3.58
N THR A 184 6.62 -25.21 -3.74
CA THR A 184 6.10 -24.09 -2.96
C THR A 184 5.17 -23.20 -3.79
N ASN A 185 4.39 -23.81 -4.69
CA ASN A 185 3.66 -23.10 -5.75
C ASN A 185 2.39 -22.32 -5.32
N ARG A 186 2.02 -22.40 -4.03
CA ARG A 186 0.91 -21.67 -3.40
C ARG A 186 -0.46 -21.89 -4.05
N GLN A 187 -0.70 -23.09 -4.60
CA GLN A 187 -2.02 -23.51 -5.06
C GLN A 187 -2.88 -24.00 -3.90
N LEU A 188 -4.17 -23.65 -3.90
CA LEU A 188 -5.18 -24.43 -3.16
C LEU A 188 -5.49 -25.70 -3.92
N ARG A 189 -5.47 -26.83 -3.20
CA ARG A 189 -5.82 -28.16 -3.71
C ARG A 189 -6.82 -28.85 -2.80
N LEU A 190 -7.75 -29.59 -3.41
CA LEU A 190 -8.72 -30.42 -2.73
C LEU A 190 -8.72 -31.80 -3.38
N SER A 191 -8.38 -32.82 -2.60
CA SER A 191 -8.33 -34.22 -3.07
C SER A 191 -9.39 -35.09 -2.41
N TRP A 192 -9.90 -36.10 -3.11
CA TRP A 192 -10.84 -37.11 -2.60
C TRP A 192 -10.68 -38.45 -3.32
N THR A 193 -11.23 -39.50 -2.72
CA THR A 193 -11.20 -40.86 -3.26
C THR A 193 -12.48 -41.16 -4.04
N ASP A 194 -12.36 -41.71 -5.25
CA ASP A 194 -13.45 -42.43 -5.93
C ASP A 194 -13.09 -43.91 -6.00
N GLY A 195 -14.09 -44.79 -5.96
CA GLY A 195 -13.86 -46.24 -5.98
C GLY A 195 -13.27 -46.79 -7.30
N ALA A 196 -13.02 -45.93 -8.30
CA ALA A 196 -12.57 -46.33 -9.63
C ALA A 196 -11.07 -46.10 -9.86
N THR A 197 -10.59 -44.89 -9.52
CA THR A 197 -9.20 -44.44 -9.74
C THR A 197 -8.44 -44.25 -8.44
N GLY A 198 -9.16 -44.21 -7.32
CA GLY A 198 -8.59 -44.11 -5.98
C GLY A 198 -8.10 -42.69 -5.63
N CYS A 199 -7.81 -41.80 -6.59
CA CYS A 199 -7.50 -40.41 -6.28
C CYS A 199 -7.96 -39.42 -7.33
N ASN A 200 -8.67 -38.40 -6.85
CA ASN A 200 -9.13 -37.24 -7.58
C ASN A 200 -8.64 -35.98 -6.89
N GLU A 201 -8.29 -34.97 -7.66
CA GLU A 201 -7.84 -33.70 -7.12
C GLU A 201 -8.23 -32.54 -8.00
N VAL A 202 -8.80 -31.49 -7.41
CA VAL A 202 -8.94 -30.20 -8.08
C VAL A 202 -7.94 -29.21 -7.50
N PHE A 203 -7.43 -28.33 -8.36
CA PHE A 203 -6.45 -27.34 -7.97
C PHE A 203 -6.61 -26.01 -8.72
N SER A 204 -6.18 -24.96 -8.06
CA SER A 204 -6.23 -23.57 -8.56
C SER A 204 -4.95 -23.19 -9.32
N THR A 205 -4.90 -21.96 -9.85
CA THR A 205 -3.66 -21.39 -10.41
C THR A 205 -2.57 -21.23 -9.35
N THR A 206 -1.30 -21.25 -9.76
CA THR A 206 -0.17 -21.00 -8.86
C THR A 206 -0.19 -19.59 -8.27
N ALA A 207 0.54 -19.38 -7.18
CA ALA A 207 0.66 -18.10 -6.48
C ALA A 207 -0.66 -17.57 -5.86
N LEU A 208 -1.72 -18.38 -5.82
CA LEU A 208 -3.05 -17.98 -5.38
C LEU A 208 -3.09 -17.62 -3.89
N VAL A 209 -2.52 -18.46 -3.03
CA VAL A 209 -2.45 -18.19 -1.58
C VAL A 209 -1.31 -17.19 -1.33
N PRO A 210 -1.57 -15.99 -0.80
CA PRO A 210 -0.52 -15.04 -0.47
C PRO A 210 0.25 -15.46 0.77
N TYR A 211 1.56 -15.22 0.79
CA TYR A 211 2.33 -15.27 2.02
C TYR A 211 2.05 -14.03 2.89
N ASP A 212 2.28 -14.19 4.19
CA ASP A 212 2.22 -13.14 5.21
C ASP A 212 0.90 -12.35 5.25
N LYS A 213 -0.18 -13.01 4.83
CA LYS A 213 -1.52 -12.44 4.79
C LYS A 213 -2.53 -13.48 5.27
N TRP A 214 -3.43 -13.05 6.15
CA TRP A 214 -4.62 -13.81 6.50
C TRP A 214 -5.55 -13.88 5.29
N VAL A 215 -5.90 -15.10 4.91
CA VAL A 215 -6.93 -15.36 3.90
C VAL A 215 -7.91 -16.38 4.43
N GLN A 216 -9.16 -16.23 4.04
CA GLN A 216 -10.16 -17.25 4.25
C GLN A 216 -10.09 -18.25 3.10
N VAL A 217 -10.11 -19.53 3.45
CA VAL A 217 -10.10 -20.63 2.48
C VAL A 217 -11.21 -21.61 2.84
N GLY A 218 -11.81 -22.22 1.83
CA GLY A 218 -12.86 -23.19 2.06
C GLY A 218 -13.29 -23.90 0.79
N PHE A 219 -14.05 -24.97 0.97
CA PHE A 219 -14.63 -25.73 -0.13
C PHE A 219 -16.03 -26.23 0.20
N SER A 220 -16.78 -26.57 -0.85
CA SER A 220 -18.04 -27.29 -0.75
C SER A 220 -18.12 -28.42 -1.76
N PHE A 221 -18.58 -29.58 -1.30
CA PHE A 221 -18.97 -30.72 -2.12
C PHE A 221 -20.47 -30.91 -2.09
N SER A 222 -21.08 -30.98 -3.27
CA SER A 222 -22.47 -31.39 -3.43
C SER A 222 -22.56 -32.59 -4.38
N LYS A 223 -22.85 -33.76 -3.81
CA LYS A 223 -23.06 -35.00 -4.58
C LYS A 223 -24.35 -34.91 -5.39
N ALA A 224 -25.42 -34.39 -4.80
CA ALA A 224 -26.71 -34.21 -5.47
C ALA A 224 -26.56 -33.38 -6.76
N ASN A 225 -25.79 -32.28 -6.68
CA ASN A 225 -25.57 -31.37 -7.80
C ASN A 225 -24.35 -31.73 -8.68
N ASN A 226 -23.60 -32.76 -8.32
CA ASN A 226 -22.29 -33.08 -8.89
C ASN A 226 -21.38 -31.83 -8.98
N ARG A 227 -21.25 -31.09 -7.88
CA ARG A 227 -20.53 -29.82 -7.83
C ARG A 227 -19.43 -29.84 -6.78
N VAL A 228 -18.27 -29.33 -7.14
CA VAL A 228 -17.19 -28.98 -6.22
C VAL A 228 -16.87 -27.50 -6.40
N THR A 229 -16.78 -26.78 -5.29
CA THR A 229 -16.42 -25.37 -5.28
C THR A 229 -15.31 -25.15 -4.26
N VAL A 230 -14.29 -24.37 -4.59
CA VAL A 230 -13.27 -23.88 -3.64
C VAL A 230 -13.22 -22.37 -3.73
N ALA A 231 -13.15 -21.72 -2.58
CA ALA A 231 -13.07 -20.27 -2.46
C ALA A 231 -11.81 -19.82 -1.71
N LEU A 232 -11.32 -18.65 -2.11
CA LEU A 232 -10.36 -17.85 -1.36
C LEU A 232 -10.99 -16.47 -1.15
N ASP A 233 -11.06 -16.05 0.11
CA ASP A 233 -11.80 -14.88 0.56
C ASP A 233 -13.21 -14.84 -0.06
N LYS A 234 -13.54 -13.76 -0.77
CA LYS A 234 -14.85 -13.56 -1.40
C LYS A 234 -14.94 -14.10 -2.84
N SER A 235 -13.93 -14.86 -3.29
CA SER A 235 -13.82 -15.29 -4.68
C SER A 235 -13.85 -16.80 -4.81
N VAL A 236 -14.65 -17.30 -5.76
CA VAL A 236 -14.62 -18.70 -6.18
C VAL A 236 -13.43 -18.91 -7.11
N VAL A 237 -12.53 -19.79 -6.72
CA VAL A 237 -11.27 -20.05 -7.45
C VAL A 237 -11.25 -21.41 -8.14
N ILE A 238 -12.13 -22.31 -7.72
CA ILE A 238 -12.37 -23.60 -8.37
C ILE A 238 -13.88 -23.83 -8.40
N ASP A 239 -14.42 -24.14 -9.58
CA ASP A 239 -15.81 -24.57 -9.73
C ASP A 239 -15.94 -25.41 -11.00
N ASN A 240 -16.33 -26.68 -10.84
CA ASN A 240 -16.42 -27.61 -11.96
C ASN A 240 -17.59 -27.33 -12.93
N LYS A 241 -18.62 -26.59 -12.50
CA LYS A 241 -19.73 -26.16 -13.36
C LYS A 241 -19.39 -24.89 -14.14
N LEU A 242 -18.57 -24.02 -13.56
CA LEU A 242 -18.09 -22.80 -14.22
C LEU A 242 -16.82 -23.02 -15.05
N GLY A 243 -16.20 -24.20 -14.98
CA GLY A 243 -14.95 -24.47 -15.70
C GLY A 243 -13.72 -23.79 -15.10
N LEU A 244 -13.80 -23.37 -13.83
CA LEU A 244 -12.73 -22.63 -13.14
C LEU A 244 -11.82 -23.60 -12.39
N GLY A 245 -10.51 -23.54 -12.65
CA GLY A 245 -9.51 -24.43 -12.04
C GLY A 245 -9.14 -25.63 -12.91
N SER A 246 -8.40 -26.57 -12.34
CA SER A 246 -7.89 -27.75 -13.02
C SER A 246 -8.22 -29.02 -12.24
N TYR A 247 -8.19 -30.17 -12.92
CA TYR A 247 -8.58 -31.46 -12.35
C TYR A 247 -7.57 -32.55 -12.72
N VAL A 248 -7.22 -33.38 -11.75
CA VAL A 248 -6.44 -34.61 -11.90
C VAL A 248 -7.28 -35.81 -11.49
N ARG A 249 -7.28 -36.86 -12.31
CA ARG A 249 -7.87 -38.17 -12.00
C ARG A 249 -6.87 -39.26 -12.32
N GLY A 250 -6.56 -40.12 -11.35
CA GLY A 250 -5.63 -41.25 -11.55
C GLY A 250 -4.24 -40.82 -12.08
N GLY A 251 -3.77 -39.64 -11.68
CA GLY A 251 -2.50 -39.06 -12.13
C GLY A 251 -2.53 -38.36 -13.49
N GLN A 252 -3.67 -38.35 -14.20
CA GLN A 252 -3.81 -37.64 -15.48
C GLN A 252 -4.59 -36.33 -15.29
N THR A 253 -4.04 -35.24 -15.83
CA THR A 253 -4.70 -33.93 -15.84
C THR A 253 -5.77 -33.88 -16.92
N SER A 254 -6.91 -33.29 -16.61
CA SER A 254 -8.11 -33.23 -17.45
C SER A 254 -8.86 -31.90 -17.26
N ARG A 255 -9.85 -31.62 -18.12
CA ARG A 255 -10.66 -30.39 -17.97
C ARG A 255 -11.49 -30.48 -16.71
N ILE A 256 -11.58 -29.40 -15.94
CA ILE A 256 -12.34 -29.41 -14.69
C ILE A 256 -13.83 -29.70 -14.87
N SER A 257 -14.40 -29.42 -16.04
CA SER A 257 -15.77 -29.80 -16.37
C SER A 257 -16.02 -31.32 -16.35
N GLN A 258 -14.97 -32.14 -16.32
CA GLN A 258 -15.03 -33.61 -16.25
C GLN A 258 -15.02 -34.14 -14.81
N VAL A 259 -14.94 -33.27 -13.81
CA VAL A 259 -15.02 -33.67 -12.40
C VAL A 259 -16.35 -34.35 -12.10
N ASN A 260 -16.29 -35.56 -11.54
CA ASN A 260 -17.45 -36.28 -11.04
C ASN A 260 -17.30 -36.57 -9.54
N VAL A 261 -18.01 -35.79 -8.71
CA VAL A 261 -18.06 -35.99 -7.26
C VAL A 261 -19.16 -36.96 -6.83
N LYS A 262 -20.03 -37.42 -7.74
CA LYS A 262 -21.06 -38.44 -7.42
C LYS A 262 -20.46 -39.78 -6.99
N GLU A 263 -19.26 -40.08 -7.47
CA GLU A 263 -18.52 -41.32 -7.21
C GLU A 263 -17.64 -41.24 -5.94
N ARG A 264 -17.64 -40.08 -5.25
CA ARG A 264 -16.89 -39.91 -3.99
C ARG A 264 -17.40 -40.91 -2.96
N SER A 265 -16.48 -41.70 -2.41
CA SER A 265 -16.77 -42.58 -1.29
C SER A 265 -16.78 -41.77 0.01
N VAL A 266 -17.78 -42.00 0.86
CA VAL A 266 -17.95 -41.31 2.15
C VAL A 266 -17.78 -42.31 3.30
N SER A 267 -17.05 -41.94 4.35
CA SER A 267 -16.87 -42.78 5.55
C SER A 267 -17.47 -42.15 6.81
N HIS A 268 -18.40 -42.88 7.43
CA HIS A 268 -19.04 -42.48 8.69
C HIS A 268 -18.14 -42.59 9.93
N LYS A 269 -16.90 -43.08 9.79
CA LYS A 269 -15.95 -43.27 10.90
C LYS A 269 -14.69 -42.40 10.77
N SER A 270 -14.59 -41.56 9.74
CA SER A 270 -13.39 -40.77 9.51
C SER A 270 -13.24 -39.67 10.58
N SER A 271 -12.05 -39.59 11.18
CA SER A 271 -11.71 -38.50 12.08
C SER A 271 -11.41 -37.24 11.30
N PHE A 272 -11.80 -36.09 11.85
CA PHE A 272 -11.51 -34.80 11.27
C PHE A 272 -10.23 -34.24 11.87
N ILE A 273 -9.22 -33.98 11.05
CA ILE A 273 -7.91 -33.50 11.50
C ILE A 273 -7.63 -32.13 10.90
N LEU A 274 -7.10 -31.25 11.75
CA LEU A 274 -6.65 -29.91 11.42
C LEU A 274 -5.13 -29.83 11.51
N GLY A 275 -4.51 -29.22 10.51
CA GLY A 275 -3.06 -29.04 10.44
C GLY A 275 -2.26 -30.29 10.05
N ALA A 276 -2.91 -31.42 9.83
CA ALA A 276 -2.30 -32.67 9.38
C ALA A 276 -3.34 -33.57 8.67
N HIS A 277 -2.87 -34.69 8.14
CA HIS A 277 -3.70 -35.73 7.50
C HIS A 277 -3.96 -36.93 8.43
N THR A 278 -4.90 -37.82 8.07
CA THR A 278 -5.26 -39.00 8.89
C THR A 278 -4.30 -40.17 8.69
N HIS A 279 -4.06 -40.97 9.74
CA HIS A 279 -3.30 -42.23 9.66
C HIS A 279 -3.94 -43.25 8.71
N ILE A 280 -3.10 -44.09 8.10
CA ILE A 280 -3.49 -45.37 7.48
C ILE A 280 -3.24 -46.45 8.54
N ASP A 281 -4.17 -47.39 8.72
CA ASP A 281 -4.06 -48.47 9.71
C ASP A 281 -2.69 -49.18 9.61
N GLY A 282 -1.88 -49.11 10.68
CA GLY A 282 -0.61 -49.84 10.82
C GLY A 282 0.70 -49.04 10.66
N GLY A 283 0.67 -47.72 10.46
CA GLY A 283 1.87 -46.87 10.36
C GLY A 283 1.90 -45.66 11.30
N ASP A 284 3.05 -45.41 11.94
CA ASP A 284 3.27 -44.40 12.99
C ASP A 284 3.48 -42.94 12.50
N TYR A 285 3.27 -42.60 11.22
CA TYR A 285 3.70 -41.30 10.68
C TYR A 285 2.55 -40.45 10.10
N VAL A 286 2.29 -39.29 10.74
CA VAL A 286 1.34 -38.22 10.31
C VAL A 286 2.06 -36.96 9.81
N GLN A 287 3.39 -36.98 9.76
CA GLN A 287 4.20 -35.76 9.75
C GLN A 287 4.59 -35.23 8.36
N SER A 288 4.36 -35.96 7.26
CA SER A 288 4.93 -35.54 5.97
C SER A 288 4.27 -34.29 5.37
N HIS A 289 2.98 -34.03 5.62
CA HIS A 289 2.25 -32.90 5.03
C HIS A 289 1.71 -31.88 6.04
N ALA A 290 2.37 -31.74 7.19
CA ALA A 290 1.85 -30.89 8.25
C ALA A 290 1.79 -29.40 7.85
N PHE A 291 0.77 -28.69 8.34
CA PHE A 291 0.63 -27.25 8.15
C PHE A 291 1.65 -26.49 9.00
N VAL A 292 2.30 -25.52 8.39
CA VAL A 292 3.20 -24.59 9.08
C VAL A 292 2.66 -23.18 8.86
N GLY A 293 2.09 -22.60 9.92
CA GLY A 293 1.41 -21.31 9.85
C GLY A 293 0.39 -21.14 10.95
N PHE A 294 -0.54 -20.21 10.76
CA PHE A 294 -1.58 -19.94 11.75
C PHE A 294 -2.96 -20.23 11.18
N MET A 295 -3.87 -20.66 12.05
CA MET A 295 -5.25 -20.96 11.67
C MET A 295 -6.25 -20.45 12.70
N GLY A 296 -7.42 -20.02 12.24
CA GLY A 296 -8.49 -19.44 13.06
C GLY A 296 -9.90 -19.73 12.50
N ASP A 297 -10.90 -19.62 13.37
CA ASP A 297 -12.35 -19.68 13.05
C ASP A 297 -12.74 -20.83 12.11
N VAL A 298 -12.50 -22.07 12.54
CA VAL A 298 -12.77 -23.28 11.75
C VAL A 298 -14.26 -23.60 11.77
N ARG A 299 -14.85 -23.86 10.60
CA ARG A 299 -16.27 -24.17 10.41
C ARG A 299 -16.46 -25.40 9.53
N LEU A 300 -17.39 -26.26 9.93
CA LEU A 300 -17.79 -27.43 9.16
C LEU A 300 -19.30 -27.61 9.18
N PHE A 301 -19.89 -27.73 8.00
CA PHE A 301 -21.30 -28.01 7.75
C PHE A 301 -21.43 -29.35 7.02
N THR A 302 -22.40 -30.18 7.40
CA THR A 302 -22.76 -31.41 6.66
C THR A 302 -23.82 -31.15 5.58
N THR A 303 -23.84 -29.93 5.07
CA THR A 303 -24.68 -29.49 3.97
C THR A 303 -23.80 -28.75 2.98
N ALA A 304 -24.11 -28.90 1.69
CA ALA A 304 -23.47 -28.13 0.65
C ALA A 304 -24.16 -26.78 0.55
N LEU A 305 -23.37 -25.73 0.59
CA LEU A 305 -23.81 -24.38 0.30
C LEU A 305 -23.50 -24.09 -1.17
N ASP A 306 -24.37 -23.36 -1.86
CA ASP A 306 -23.98 -22.80 -3.14
C ASP A 306 -22.82 -21.80 -2.97
N ALA A 307 -22.15 -21.46 -4.06
CA ALA A 307 -20.95 -20.66 -4.03
C ALA A 307 -21.12 -19.28 -3.35
N LEU A 308 -22.28 -18.64 -3.53
CA LEU A 308 -22.56 -17.31 -2.98
C LEU A 308 -22.79 -17.40 -1.46
N ASN A 309 -23.62 -18.35 -1.04
CA ASN A 309 -23.91 -18.61 0.36
C ASN A 309 -22.67 -19.13 1.11
N MET A 310 -21.85 -19.97 0.47
CA MET A 310 -20.60 -20.47 1.04
C MET A 310 -19.64 -19.33 1.38
N VAL A 311 -19.39 -18.42 0.44
CA VAL A 311 -18.51 -17.27 0.67
C VAL A 311 -19.04 -16.39 1.81
N GLN A 312 -20.33 -16.09 1.80
CA GLN A 312 -20.96 -15.24 2.83
C GLN A 312 -20.89 -15.88 4.22
N ILE A 313 -21.27 -17.15 4.33
CA ILE A 313 -21.32 -17.89 5.60
C ILE A 313 -19.93 -18.14 6.15
N LEU A 314 -18.93 -18.41 5.31
CA LEU A 314 -17.58 -18.59 5.79
C LEU A 314 -17.02 -17.25 6.31
N SER A 315 -17.31 -16.12 5.65
CA SER A 315 -16.77 -14.80 6.04
C SER A 315 -17.47 -14.15 7.24
N ALA A 316 -18.70 -14.55 7.57
CA ALA A 316 -19.52 -13.94 8.62
C ALA A 316 -18.91 -14.09 10.04
N SER A 317 -19.19 -13.20 10.98
CA SER A 317 -18.89 -13.42 12.40
C SER A 317 -19.77 -14.54 12.98
N TYR A 318 -19.43 -15.04 14.17
CA TYR A 318 -20.28 -16.01 14.86
C TYR A 318 -21.68 -15.45 15.16
N GLU A 319 -21.75 -14.18 15.56
CA GLU A 319 -23.01 -13.48 15.83
C GLU A 319 -23.85 -13.31 14.56
N GLU A 320 -23.22 -12.98 13.43
CA GLU A 320 -23.87 -12.89 12.12
C GLU A 320 -24.41 -14.25 11.66
N LEU A 321 -23.65 -15.33 11.87
CA LEU A 321 -24.11 -16.69 11.61
C LEU A 321 -25.32 -17.05 12.46
N ARG A 322 -25.27 -16.73 13.76
CA ARG A 322 -26.39 -16.97 14.68
C ARG A 322 -27.63 -16.17 14.28
N ALA A 323 -27.45 -14.93 13.82
CA ALA A 323 -28.54 -14.09 13.32
C ALA A 323 -29.13 -14.59 11.99
N SER A 324 -28.32 -15.21 11.13
CA SER A 324 -28.77 -15.77 9.84
C SER A 324 -29.59 -17.06 9.96
N GLY A 325 -29.65 -17.68 11.14
CA GLY A 325 -30.28 -19.00 11.35
C GLY A 325 -29.45 -20.19 10.86
N SER A 326 -28.29 -19.94 10.24
CA SER A 326 -27.38 -20.96 9.70
C SER A 326 -26.67 -21.78 10.78
N ASP A 327 -26.66 -21.31 12.04
CA ASP A 327 -26.09 -22.01 13.19
C ASP A 327 -26.68 -23.42 13.38
N SER A 328 -27.96 -23.61 13.03
CA SER A 328 -28.63 -24.92 13.08
C SER A 328 -28.05 -25.98 12.12
N ALA A 329 -27.39 -25.55 11.04
CA ALA A 329 -26.73 -26.42 10.06
C ALA A 329 -25.23 -26.64 10.36
N LEU A 330 -24.64 -25.82 11.24
CA LEU A 330 -23.25 -25.90 11.65
C LEU A 330 -23.04 -27.14 12.52
N LYS A 331 -22.06 -27.99 12.16
CA LYS A 331 -21.75 -29.22 12.89
C LYS A 331 -20.54 -29.10 13.79
N VAL A 332 -19.54 -28.35 13.34
CA VAL A 332 -18.32 -28.10 14.13
C VAL A 332 -17.94 -26.63 13.99
N LEU A 333 -17.76 -25.99 15.13
CA LEU A 333 -17.14 -24.68 15.26
C LEU A 333 -15.94 -24.80 16.21
N VAL A 334 -14.73 -24.49 15.72
CA VAL A 334 -13.54 -24.43 16.59
C VAL A 334 -13.14 -22.96 16.77
N GLN A 335 -13.35 -22.45 17.98
CA GLN A 335 -12.78 -21.19 18.44
C GLN A 335 -11.62 -21.50 19.37
N PHE A 336 -10.40 -21.13 18.97
CA PHE A 336 -9.27 -21.16 19.89
C PHE A 336 -9.47 -20.07 20.96
N ARG A 337 -9.08 -20.27 22.23
CA ARG A 337 -9.24 -19.25 23.29
C ARG A 337 -7.92 -18.99 24.00
N GLU A 338 -7.64 -17.75 24.37
CA GLU A 338 -6.45 -17.39 25.16
C GLU A 338 -6.78 -17.60 26.66
N GLY A 339 -5.96 -18.38 27.38
CA GLY A 339 -5.98 -18.43 28.86
C GLY A 339 -6.51 -19.70 29.54
N GLU A 340 -7.00 -20.71 28.83
CA GLU A 340 -7.24 -22.05 29.43
C GLU A 340 -6.31 -23.08 28.79
N ALA A 341 -5.08 -23.13 29.27
CA ALA A 341 -4.43 -24.43 29.38
C ALA A 341 -5.17 -25.21 30.46
N SER A 342 -6.22 -25.93 30.09
CA SER A 342 -6.56 -27.13 30.86
C SER A 342 -5.94 -28.29 30.10
N PRO A 343 -4.99 -29.03 30.70
CA PRO A 343 -4.55 -30.27 30.12
C PRO A 343 -5.77 -31.18 30.08
N ILE A 344 -6.24 -31.59 28.91
CA ILE A 344 -6.95 -32.88 28.83
C ILE A 344 -5.86 -33.94 28.97
N ASN A 345 -5.38 -34.09 30.20
CA ASN A 345 -4.67 -35.27 30.65
C ASN A 345 -5.20 -35.59 32.03
N SER A 346 -6.28 -36.36 32.04
CA SER A 346 -6.34 -37.49 32.94
C SER A 346 -6.84 -38.68 32.14
N ALA A 347 -5.94 -39.61 31.86
CA ALA A 347 -6.33 -40.99 31.67
C ALA A 347 -7.25 -41.38 32.85
N SER A 348 -8.52 -41.65 32.56
CA SER A 348 -9.33 -42.54 33.38
C SER A 348 -9.86 -43.62 32.46
N THR A 349 -9.24 -44.78 32.56
CA THR A 349 -9.78 -46.06 32.11
C THR A 349 -11.21 -46.22 32.64
N GLY A 350 -12.20 -46.00 31.79
CA GLY A 350 -13.61 -46.13 32.15
C GLY A 350 -14.45 -46.25 30.89
N ARG A 351 -15.24 -47.32 30.79
CA ARG A 351 -16.15 -47.61 29.67
C ARG A 351 -16.99 -46.38 29.33
N THR A 352 -16.91 -45.96 28.08
CA THR A 352 -17.73 -44.91 27.47
C THR A 352 -19.20 -45.32 27.47
N SER A 353 -20.08 -44.50 28.06
CA SER A 353 -21.53 -44.59 27.83
C SER A 353 -21.89 -43.93 26.50
N GLU A 354 -23.05 -44.32 25.95
CA GLU A 354 -23.52 -43.88 24.62
C GLU A 354 -23.83 -42.37 24.53
N GLU A 355 -23.93 -41.68 25.68
CA GLU A 355 -24.17 -40.23 25.77
C GLU A 355 -22.92 -39.37 25.49
N ASP A 356 -21.70 -39.88 25.71
CA ASP A 356 -20.46 -39.13 25.45
C ASP A 356 -20.15 -38.94 23.95
N ARG A 357 -20.92 -39.58 23.05
CA ARG A 357 -20.76 -39.47 21.59
C ARG A 357 -21.43 -38.25 20.97
N LEU A 358 -22.28 -37.53 21.71
CA LEU A 358 -23.05 -36.38 21.19
C LEU A 358 -22.48 -35.02 21.62
N GLU A 359 -21.53 -34.97 22.56
CA GLU A 359 -20.89 -33.73 23.03
C GLU A 359 -19.34 -33.80 22.91
N GLY A 360 -18.83 -33.80 21.68
CA GLY A 360 -17.57 -33.17 21.27
C GLY A 360 -16.30 -33.23 22.16
N LYS A 361 -16.05 -34.25 22.98
CA LYS A 361 -14.81 -34.36 23.76
C LYS A 361 -13.70 -35.09 22.99
N SER A 362 -12.65 -34.34 22.67
CA SER A 362 -11.40 -34.76 22.00
C SER A 362 -10.39 -35.37 23.00
N VAL A 363 -9.73 -36.48 22.63
CA VAL A 363 -8.52 -37.02 23.30
C VAL A 363 -7.37 -37.04 22.30
N THR A 364 -6.19 -36.61 22.77
CA THR A 364 -4.99 -36.26 22.01
C THR A 364 -4.11 -37.42 21.57
N GLY A 365 -3.48 -37.27 20.39
CA GLY A 365 -2.09 -37.65 20.16
C GLY A 365 -1.39 -36.49 19.45
N GLY A 366 -0.21 -36.06 19.91
CA GLY A 366 0.64 -35.07 19.20
C GLY A 366 0.58 -33.62 19.70
N GLY A 367 1.36 -33.29 20.75
CA GLY A 367 1.77 -31.93 21.11
C GLY A 367 0.70 -30.99 21.71
N VAL A 368 1.10 -30.17 22.69
CA VAL A 368 0.25 -29.05 23.15
C VAL A 368 0.34 -27.94 22.11
N LEU A 369 -0.78 -27.53 21.52
CA LEU A 369 -0.83 -26.38 20.61
C LEU A 369 -0.37 -25.11 21.35
N PRO A 370 0.75 -24.48 20.97
CA PRO A 370 1.17 -23.22 21.58
C PRO A 370 0.25 -22.10 21.10
N ILE A 371 -0.58 -21.58 22.00
CA ILE A 371 -1.35 -20.36 21.77
C ILE A 371 -0.44 -19.18 22.18
N LEU A 372 0.07 -18.43 21.20
CA LEU A 372 0.96 -17.30 21.45
C LEU A 372 0.25 -16.17 22.21
N ALA A 373 1.00 -15.35 22.94
CA ALA A 373 0.49 -14.13 23.54
C ALA A 373 0.01 -13.15 22.45
N TRP A 374 -1.02 -12.35 22.74
CA TRP A 374 -1.61 -11.41 21.79
C TRP A 374 -0.62 -10.50 21.03
N SER A 375 0.48 -10.08 21.67
CA SER A 375 1.52 -9.25 21.05
C SER A 375 2.24 -9.93 19.88
N ASP A 376 2.26 -11.26 19.88
CA ASP A 376 3.08 -12.10 19.00
C ASP A 376 2.24 -12.82 17.94
N LYS A 377 0.90 -12.67 18.01
CA LYS A 377 -0.04 -13.20 17.01
C LYS A 377 0.02 -12.38 15.72
N PRO A 378 0.04 -13.01 14.53
CA PRO A 378 -0.25 -12.28 13.29
C PRO A 378 -1.67 -11.74 13.37
N LYS A 379 -1.84 -10.49 12.97
CA LYS A 379 -3.08 -9.71 13.11
C LYS A 379 -4.29 -10.32 12.36
N HIS A 380 -5.09 -11.16 13.02
CA HIS A 380 -6.27 -11.83 12.44
C HIS A 380 -7.47 -10.88 12.27
N PRO A 381 -8.09 -10.80 11.07
CA PRO A 381 -9.16 -9.84 10.78
C PRO A 381 -10.40 -9.93 11.69
N ILE A 382 -10.90 -11.14 11.99
CA ILE A 382 -12.09 -11.31 12.85
C ILE A 382 -11.81 -10.97 14.33
N LEU A 383 -10.54 -11.01 14.75
CA LEU A 383 -10.16 -10.60 16.10
C LEU A 383 -9.96 -9.08 16.21
N GLN A 384 -9.80 -8.41 15.06
CA GLN A 384 -9.82 -6.96 14.98
C GLN A 384 -11.25 -6.41 14.93
N SER A 385 -12.19 -7.11 14.29
CA SER A 385 -13.59 -6.67 14.21
C SER A 385 -14.30 -6.68 15.57
N ALA A 386 -13.94 -7.60 16.48
CA ALA A 386 -14.42 -7.58 17.87
C ALA A 386 -13.97 -6.32 18.67
N VAL A 387 -12.99 -5.56 18.15
CA VAL A 387 -12.51 -4.29 18.71
C VAL A 387 -12.85 -3.08 17.81
N ALA A 388 -13.47 -3.30 16.64
CA ALA A 388 -13.63 -2.26 15.62
C ALA A 388 -15.06 -2.18 15.06
N ASN A 389 -15.95 -1.54 15.80
CA ASN A 389 -17.12 -0.89 15.17
C ASN A 389 -16.65 0.40 14.47
N SER A 390 -16.23 0.29 13.20
CA SER A 390 -16.36 1.33 12.16
C SER A 390 -15.73 0.87 10.83
N ALA A 391 -16.56 0.78 9.78
CA ALA A 391 -16.27 0.68 8.34
C ALA A 391 -15.70 -0.65 7.77
N SER A 392 -16.51 -1.32 6.94
CA SER A 392 -16.12 -2.47 6.09
C SER A 392 -15.44 -1.99 4.80
N PHE A 393 -14.32 -2.63 4.43
CA PHE A 393 -13.72 -2.45 3.10
C PHE A 393 -14.56 -3.20 2.06
N GLU A 394 -15.40 -2.48 1.32
CA GLU A 394 -16.21 -3.02 0.22
C GLU A 394 -15.50 -2.79 -1.12
N ALA A 395 -15.39 -3.85 -1.94
CA ALA A 395 -14.90 -3.73 -3.31
C ALA A 395 -15.89 -2.90 -4.14
N LEU A 396 -15.39 -2.06 -5.05
CA LEU A 396 -16.27 -1.35 -5.97
C LEU A 396 -16.83 -2.33 -7.02
N PRO A 397 -18.08 -2.15 -7.48
CA PRO A 397 -18.61 -2.96 -8.56
C PRO A 397 -17.79 -2.73 -9.83
N ILE A 398 -17.35 -3.81 -10.46
CA ILE A 398 -16.73 -3.77 -11.77
C ILE A 398 -17.80 -3.29 -12.76
N LEU A 399 -17.49 -2.26 -13.55
CA LEU A 399 -18.40 -1.79 -14.59
C LEU A 399 -18.68 -2.92 -15.60
N ASP A 400 -19.94 -3.02 -16.03
CA ASP A 400 -20.35 -3.94 -17.09
C ASP A 400 -19.48 -3.71 -18.35
N PRO A 401 -18.87 -4.76 -18.94
CA PRO A 401 -18.15 -4.67 -20.21
C PRO A 401 -18.92 -3.94 -21.33
N ALA A 402 -20.26 -4.00 -21.35
CA ALA A 402 -21.05 -3.25 -22.33
C ALA A 402 -21.01 -1.73 -22.09
N GLU A 403 -21.02 -1.29 -20.84
CA GLU A 403 -20.90 0.12 -20.46
C GLU A 403 -19.46 0.64 -20.63
N LEU A 404 -18.45 -0.20 -20.33
CA LEU A 404 -17.05 0.13 -20.57
C LEU A 404 -16.77 0.41 -22.05
N ARG A 405 -17.28 -0.43 -22.97
CA ARG A 405 -17.13 -0.21 -24.42
C ARG A 405 -17.65 1.14 -24.86
N LYS A 406 -18.80 1.58 -24.33
CA LYS A 406 -19.40 2.88 -24.65
C LYS A 406 -18.57 4.06 -24.12
N SER A 407 -17.74 3.83 -23.11
CA SER A 407 -16.93 4.87 -22.46
C SER A 407 -15.61 5.17 -23.17
N PHE A 408 -15.17 4.31 -24.11
CA PHE A 408 -13.89 4.49 -24.80
C PHE A 408 -13.96 5.64 -25.81
N PRO A 409 -13.06 6.64 -25.72
CA PRO A 409 -12.96 7.70 -26.71
C PRO A 409 -12.63 7.17 -28.10
N LYS A 410 -13.13 7.86 -29.14
CA LYS A 410 -12.85 7.51 -30.55
C LYS A 410 -11.35 7.52 -30.85
N GLU A 411 -10.61 8.40 -30.19
CA GLU A 411 -9.16 8.53 -30.31
C GLU A 411 -8.41 7.28 -29.82
N TRP A 412 -8.95 6.58 -28.81
CA TRP A 412 -8.37 5.32 -28.33
C TRP A 412 -8.65 4.20 -29.32
N LEU A 413 -9.89 4.11 -29.80
CA LEU A 413 -10.32 3.09 -30.77
C LEU A 413 -9.63 3.23 -32.15
N ALA A 414 -9.08 4.41 -32.45
CA ALA A 414 -8.24 4.61 -33.62
C ALA A 414 -6.85 3.97 -33.51
N ARG A 415 -6.43 3.58 -32.30
CA ARG A 415 -5.07 3.06 -31.99
C ARG A 415 -5.07 1.65 -31.43
N PHE A 416 -6.12 1.27 -30.71
CA PHE A 416 -6.23 -0.01 -30.01
C PHE A 416 -7.59 -0.63 -30.31
N SER A 417 -7.65 -1.96 -30.37
CA SER A 417 -8.91 -2.69 -30.46
C SER A 417 -9.71 -2.58 -29.16
N GLU A 418 -11.04 -2.75 -29.25
CA GLU A 418 -11.90 -2.79 -28.06
C GLU A 418 -11.44 -3.88 -27.08
N ASP A 419 -11.04 -5.05 -27.58
CA ASP A 419 -10.59 -6.17 -26.75
C ASP A 419 -9.29 -5.84 -26.00
N GLU A 420 -8.34 -5.13 -26.61
CA GLU A 420 -7.11 -4.66 -25.93
C GLU A 420 -7.44 -3.66 -24.81
N LEU A 421 -8.37 -2.73 -25.05
CA LEU A 421 -8.78 -1.74 -24.05
C LEU A 421 -9.56 -2.38 -22.89
N LEU A 422 -10.45 -3.33 -23.19
CA LEU A 422 -11.15 -4.13 -22.18
C LEU A 422 -10.16 -4.94 -21.35
N LYS A 423 -9.22 -5.64 -22.00
CA LYS A 423 -8.19 -6.40 -21.30
C LYS A 423 -7.35 -5.50 -20.40
N SER A 424 -6.95 -4.32 -20.88
CA SER A 424 -6.25 -3.33 -20.07
C SER A 424 -7.07 -2.87 -18.85
N GLN A 425 -8.39 -2.76 -18.96
CA GLN A 425 -9.26 -2.46 -17.82
C GLN A 425 -9.39 -3.65 -16.86
N GLU A 426 -9.57 -4.86 -17.38
CA GLU A 426 -9.63 -6.08 -16.59
C GLU A 426 -8.36 -6.28 -15.75
N ASP A 427 -7.19 -6.07 -16.35
CA ASP A 427 -5.90 -6.17 -15.66
C ASP A 427 -5.71 -5.04 -14.62
N ALA A 428 -6.26 -3.86 -14.88
CA ALA A 428 -6.18 -2.72 -13.97
C ALA A 428 -7.12 -2.80 -12.76
N ASN A 429 -8.23 -3.52 -12.87
CA ASN A 429 -9.21 -3.67 -11.77
C ASN A 429 -8.58 -4.14 -10.44
N PRO A 430 -7.76 -5.23 -10.38
CA PRO A 430 -7.09 -5.61 -9.14
C PRO A 430 -6.10 -4.54 -8.65
N TRP A 431 -5.43 -3.83 -9.55
CA TRP A 431 -4.50 -2.74 -9.16
C TRP A 431 -5.24 -1.55 -8.56
N ALA A 432 -6.45 -1.23 -9.05
CA ALA A 432 -7.31 -0.23 -8.42
C ALA A 432 -7.66 -0.62 -6.98
N GLU A 433 -7.99 -1.89 -6.74
CA GLU A 433 -8.27 -2.41 -5.39
C GLU A 433 -7.04 -2.41 -4.47
N GLU A 434 -5.84 -2.64 -5.00
CA GLU A 434 -4.59 -2.49 -4.24
C GLU A 434 -4.38 -1.04 -3.76
N VAL A 435 -4.64 -0.06 -4.64
CA VAL A 435 -4.55 1.37 -4.28
C VAL A 435 -5.64 1.75 -3.29
N ARG A 436 -6.88 1.26 -3.47
CA ARG A 436 -7.97 1.45 -2.50
C ARG A 436 -7.61 0.86 -1.14
N ALA A 437 -6.99 -0.31 -1.09
CA ALA A 437 -6.54 -0.92 0.16
C ALA A 437 -5.43 -0.10 0.84
N ALA A 438 -4.52 0.50 0.05
CA ALA A 438 -3.52 1.44 0.59
C ALA A 438 -4.17 2.72 1.14
N MET A 439 -5.16 3.27 0.46
CA MET A 439 -5.95 4.41 0.96
C MET A 439 -6.67 4.07 2.26
N PHE A 440 -7.37 2.93 2.30
CA PHE A 440 -8.07 2.48 3.50
C PHE A 440 -7.09 2.30 4.67
N HIS A 441 -5.97 1.58 4.48
CA HIS A 441 -4.94 1.42 5.52
C HIS A 441 -4.42 2.78 6.04
N THR A 442 -4.15 3.70 5.13
CA THR A 442 -3.65 5.05 5.45
C THR A 442 -4.69 5.85 6.23
N TRP A 443 -5.93 5.88 5.75
CA TRP A 443 -7.03 6.62 6.37
C TRP A 443 -7.40 6.04 7.73
N SER A 444 -7.53 4.72 7.84
CA SER A 444 -7.83 4.04 9.12
C SER A 444 -6.73 4.28 10.15
N GLY A 445 -5.46 4.28 9.73
CA GLY A 445 -4.34 4.62 10.59
C GLY A 445 -4.39 6.06 11.09
N TYR A 446 -4.62 7.02 10.19
CA TYR A 446 -4.84 8.43 10.55
C TYR A 446 -6.03 8.59 11.51
N ARG A 447 -7.18 7.99 11.19
CA ARG A 447 -8.39 7.98 12.03
C ARG A 447 -8.14 7.42 13.43
N GLN A 448 -7.36 6.35 13.55
CA GLN A 448 -7.07 5.75 14.84
C GLN A 448 -6.11 6.59 15.70
N LYS A 449 -5.18 7.32 15.08
CA LYS A 449 -3.98 7.83 15.77
C LYS A 449 -3.81 9.34 15.76
N ALA A 450 -4.35 10.01 14.76
CA ALA A 450 -4.11 11.42 14.51
C ALA A 450 -5.37 12.16 14.04
N TRP A 451 -6.56 11.65 14.35
CA TRP A 451 -7.83 12.23 13.89
C TRP A 451 -7.95 13.71 14.26
N GLY A 452 -8.17 14.57 13.26
CA GLY A 452 -8.26 16.02 13.42
C GLY A 452 -6.91 16.73 13.54
N GLN A 453 -5.78 16.01 13.47
CA GLN A 453 -4.44 16.60 13.41
C GLN A 453 -3.98 16.77 11.96
N ASP A 454 -2.99 17.64 11.74
CA ASP A 454 -2.52 17.92 10.38
C ASP A 454 -1.81 16.73 9.74
N ASP A 455 -0.90 16.08 10.47
CA ASP A 455 -0.10 14.96 9.96
C ASP A 455 -0.07 13.79 10.96
N ILE A 456 0.43 12.64 10.47
CA ILE A 456 0.70 11.44 11.25
C ILE A 456 2.13 10.93 11.00
N SER A 457 2.77 10.47 12.07
CA SER A 457 3.94 9.59 12.00
C SER A 457 3.44 8.15 11.77
N PRO A 458 3.62 7.57 10.56
CA PRO A 458 2.94 6.35 10.13
C PRO A 458 3.48 5.08 10.80
N SER A 459 4.66 5.10 11.41
CA SER A 459 5.21 3.95 12.14
C SER A 459 4.85 3.99 13.63
N ARG A 460 4.95 5.16 14.27
CA ARG A 460 4.66 5.31 15.72
C ARG A 460 3.20 5.66 16.02
N GLY A 461 2.50 6.29 15.08
CA GLY A 461 1.12 6.76 15.25
C GLY A 461 1.02 8.05 16.07
N ASN A 462 2.05 8.89 16.07
CA ASN A 462 1.98 10.19 16.71
C ASN A 462 1.39 11.20 15.72
N GLY A 463 0.35 11.93 16.12
CA GLY A 463 -0.12 13.06 15.33
C GLY A 463 0.77 14.30 15.50
N LYS A 464 0.77 15.18 14.49
CA LYS A 464 1.48 16.46 14.51
C LYS A 464 0.56 17.55 13.97
N ASN A 465 0.59 18.71 14.62
CA ASN A 465 -0.07 19.92 14.15
C ASN A 465 0.97 20.97 13.82
N TRP A 466 0.94 21.46 12.59
CA TRP A 466 1.71 22.64 12.19
C TRP A 466 0.79 23.85 12.09
N CYS A 467 -0.36 23.74 11.42
CA CYS A 467 -1.36 24.82 11.28
C CYS A 467 -2.69 24.58 11.99
N LYS A 468 -2.96 23.39 12.53
CA LYS A 468 -4.20 23.00 13.23
C LYS A 468 -5.45 23.12 12.35
N MET A 469 -5.38 22.57 11.13
CA MET A 469 -6.46 22.54 10.15
C MET A 469 -6.91 21.13 9.78
N ALA A 470 -6.42 20.10 10.46
CA ALA A 470 -6.67 18.72 10.10
C ALA A 470 -6.29 18.45 8.63
N VAL A 471 -5.12 18.94 8.21
CA VAL A 471 -4.66 18.94 6.81
C VAL A 471 -4.82 17.57 6.15
N THR A 472 -4.31 16.47 6.74
CA THR A 472 -4.48 15.11 6.20
C THR A 472 -5.95 14.74 5.95
N MET A 473 -6.87 15.17 6.82
CA MET A 473 -8.31 14.98 6.61
C MET A 473 -8.80 15.78 5.40
N LEU A 474 -8.55 17.09 5.40
CA LEU A 474 -9.06 18.00 4.35
C LEU A 474 -8.50 17.65 2.96
N ASP A 475 -7.25 17.22 2.91
CA ASP A 475 -6.57 16.88 1.68
C ASP A 475 -7.03 15.51 1.13
N GLY A 476 -7.32 14.56 2.01
CA GLY A 476 -7.73 13.20 1.66
C GLY A 476 -9.22 13.00 1.33
N VAL A 477 -10.13 13.90 1.75
CA VAL A 477 -11.59 13.67 1.61
C VAL A 477 -12.05 13.56 0.16
N SER A 478 -11.48 14.32 -0.77
CA SER A 478 -11.84 14.19 -2.19
C SER A 478 -11.41 12.84 -2.77
N THR A 479 -10.28 12.29 -2.31
CA THR A 479 -9.83 10.94 -2.66
C THR A 479 -10.80 9.88 -2.16
N LEU A 480 -11.27 9.98 -0.91
CA LEU A 480 -12.29 9.07 -0.37
C LEU A 480 -13.55 9.07 -1.23
N TRP A 481 -13.99 10.26 -1.66
CA TRP A 481 -15.16 10.40 -2.52
C TRP A 481 -14.99 9.66 -3.86
N LEU A 482 -13.84 9.84 -4.52
CA LEU A 482 -13.55 9.23 -5.83
C LEU A 482 -13.35 7.72 -5.75
N MET A 483 -12.81 7.22 -4.63
CA MET A 483 -12.59 5.78 -4.38
C MET A 483 -13.81 5.05 -3.79
N GLY A 484 -14.94 5.74 -3.64
CA GLY A 484 -16.19 5.16 -3.13
C GLY A 484 -16.25 4.95 -1.61
N PHE A 485 -15.28 5.48 -0.85
CA PHE A 485 -15.27 5.47 0.62
C PHE A 485 -16.24 6.53 1.18
N LYS A 486 -17.53 6.37 0.86
CA LYS A 486 -18.57 7.35 1.19
C LYS A 486 -18.80 7.44 2.69
N ALA A 487 -18.73 6.34 3.44
CA ALA A 487 -18.92 6.35 4.88
C ALA A 487 -17.83 7.17 5.60
N GLU A 488 -16.57 6.99 5.19
CA GLU A 488 -15.41 7.71 5.70
C GLU A 488 -15.46 9.19 5.34
N PHE A 489 -15.92 9.51 4.12
CA PHE A 489 -16.17 10.89 3.71
C PHE A 489 -17.24 11.56 4.57
N GLU A 490 -18.36 10.88 4.83
CA GLU A 490 -19.45 11.38 5.69
C GLU A 490 -19.00 11.55 7.15
N GLU A 491 -18.13 10.67 7.65
CA GLU A 491 -17.54 10.81 8.98
C GLU A 491 -16.67 12.07 9.09
N ALA A 492 -15.84 12.36 8.08
CA ALA A 492 -15.04 13.57 8.03
C ALA A 492 -15.92 14.83 7.93
N ALA A 493 -16.97 14.81 7.11
CA ALA A 493 -17.93 15.90 7.01
C ALA A 493 -18.62 16.17 8.36
N SER A 494 -19.10 15.11 9.02
CA SER A 494 -19.73 15.18 10.35
C SER A 494 -18.76 15.67 11.43
N TRP A 495 -17.47 15.34 11.31
CA TRP A 495 -16.45 15.85 12.21
C TRP A 495 -16.25 17.36 12.03
N LEU A 496 -16.22 17.87 10.78
CA LEU A 496 -16.11 19.30 10.51
C LEU A 496 -17.31 20.10 11.00
N GLU A 497 -18.53 19.55 10.92
CA GLU A 497 -19.73 20.18 11.49
C GLU A 497 -19.61 20.37 13.01
N LYS A 498 -19.02 19.39 13.70
CA LYS A 498 -18.81 19.41 15.15
C LYS A 498 -17.57 20.20 15.56
N ASN A 499 -16.60 20.37 14.67
CA ASN A 499 -15.32 21.02 14.93
C ASN A 499 -15.04 22.09 13.86
N PRO A 500 -15.71 23.26 13.93
CA PRO A 500 -15.54 24.31 12.94
C PRO A 500 -14.07 24.78 12.85
N LEU A 501 -13.54 24.76 11.63
CA LEU A 501 -12.21 25.27 11.30
C LEU A 501 -12.27 26.68 10.66
N PRO A 502 -11.21 27.51 10.79
CA PRO A 502 -10.06 27.32 11.69
C PRO A 502 -10.46 27.29 13.17
N SER A 503 -9.82 26.44 13.97
CA SER A 503 -10.11 26.31 15.40
C SER A 503 -9.80 27.61 16.17
N PRO A 504 -10.46 27.92 17.30
CA PRO A 504 -10.03 29.05 18.13
C PRO A 504 -8.61 28.86 18.70
N GLY A 505 -7.82 29.93 18.79
CA GLY A 505 -6.51 29.93 19.46
C GLY A 505 -5.35 30.41 18.58
N GLY A 506 -4.13 30.18 19.07
CA GLY A 506 -2.91 30.55 18.35
C GLY A 506 -2.53 29.53 17.29
N HIS A 507 -2.40 29.97 16.04
CA HIS A 507 -1.96 29.13 14.91
C HIS A 507 -0.50 29.38 14.56
N GLY A 508 0.00 30.61 14.66
CA GLY A 508 1.32 30.98 14.19
C GLY A 508 1.33 31.26 12.68
N MET A 509 2.46 31.74 12.16
CA MET A 509 2.64 32.06 10.75
C MET A 509 2.98 30.81 9.94
N HIS A 510 2.21 30.56 8.88
CA HIS A 510 2.36 29.41 7.99
C HIS A 510 2.31 29.80 6.54
N SER A 511 2.80 28.94 5.64
CA SER A 511 2.80 29.18 4.20
C SER A 511 1.37 29.40 3.67
N LEU A 512 1.15 30.54 3.00
CA LEU A 512 -0.09 30.85 2.30
C LEU A 512 -0.35 29.82 1.19
N PHE A 513 0.70 29.47 0.46
CA PHE A 513 0.66 28.52 -0.66
C PHE A 513 0.21 27.14 -0.20
N GLU A 514 0.88 26.56 0.80
CA GLU A 514 0.58 25.20 1.28
C GLU A 514 -0.84 25.09 1.84
N ILE A 515 -1.30 26.08 2.61
CA ILE A 515 -2.66 26.08 3.15
C ILE A 515 -3.70 26.23 2.03
N THR A 516 -3.38 27.00 0.98
CA THR A 516 -4.29 27.21 -0.14
C THR A 516 -4.47 25.94 -0.96
N ILE A 517 -3.40 25.32 -1.43
CA ILE A 517 -3.49 24.18 -2.34
C ILE A 517 -4.03 22.92 -1.65
N ARG A 518 -3.70 22.72 -0.35
CA ARG A 518 -4.11 21.55 0.44
C ARG A 518 -5.47 21.75 1.11
N ALA A 519 -5.52 22.64 2.11
CA ALA A 519 -6.69 22.78 2.97
C ALA A 519 -7.84 23.48 2.24
N LEU A 520 -7.60 24.64 1.62
CA LEU A 520 -8.64 25.33 0.85
C LEU A 520 -9.01 24.52 -0.39
N GLY A 521 -8.04 24.01 -1.14
CA GLY A 521 -8.25 23.15 -2.30
C GLY A 521 -9.09 21.90 -1.97
N GLY A 522 -8.75 21.18 -0.90
CA GLY A 522 -9.48 20.01 -0.42
C GLY A 522 -10.93 20.31 -0.03
N LEU A 523 -11.17 21.42 0.68
CA LEU A 523 -12.51 21.89 1.00
C LEU A 523 -13.30 22.26 -0.27
N CYS A 524 -12.68 22.99 -1.19
CA CYS A 524 -13.31 23.39 -2.45
C CYS A 524 -13.70 22.18 -3.31
N SER A 525 -12.81 21.20 -3.41
CA SER A 525 -13.02 19.95 -4.15
C SER A 525 -14.10 19.07 -3.51
N ALA A 526 -14.05 18.89 -2.18
CA ALA A 526 -15.09 18.17 -1.44
C ALA A 526 -16.48 18.79 -1.66
N HIS A 527 -16.58 20.13 -1.64
CA HIS A 527 -17.81 20.83 -2.01
C HIS A 527 -18.17 20.60 -3.49
N SER A 528 -17.21 20.72 -4.41
CA SER A 528 -17.47 20.60 -5.86
C SER A 528 -18.03 19.22 -6.23
N LEU A 529 -17.53 18.18 -5.56
CA LEU A 529 -17.91 16.78 -5.76
C LEU A 529 -19.24 16.41 -5.08
N SER A 530 -19.48 16.91 -3.87
CA SER A 530 -20.60 16.44 -3.02
C SER A 530 -21.76 17.42 -2.87
N GLY A 531 -21.55 18.71 -3.13
CA GLY A 531 -22.52 19.78 -2.87
C GLY A 531 -22.78 20.09 -1.39
N LYS A 532 -22.04 19.50 -0.44
CA LYS A 532 -22.26 19.73 1.00
C LYS A 532 -21.77 21.10 1.46
N SER A 533 -22.66 21.85 2.12
CA SER A 533 -22.39 23.23 2.53
C SER A 533 -21.29 23.36 3.58
N VAL A 534 -21.11 22.38 4.48
CA VAL A 534 -20.07 22.42 5.52
C VAL A 534 -18.67 22.66 4.94
N PHE A 535 -18.36 22.06 3.80
CA PHE A 535 -17.07 22.27 3.14
C PHE A 535 -16.95 23.69 2.56
N LEU A 536 -17.99 24.20 1.92
CA LEU A 536 -18.01 25.56 1.37
C LEU A 536 -17.93 26.63 2.47
N GLU A 537 -18.67 26.44 3.56
CA GLU A 537 -18.67 27.35 4.71
C GLU A 537 -17.30 27.36 5.40
N THR A 538 -16.66 26.19 5.53
CA THR A 538 -15.31 26.09 6.08
C THR A 538 -14.27 26.72 5.15
N ALA A 539 -14.38 26.50 3.83
CA ALA A 539 -13.54 27.14 2.82
C ALA A 539 -13.63 28.67 2.91
N LYS A 540 -14.85 29.20 3.07
CA LYS A 540 -15.10 30.64 3.25
C LYS A 540 -14.40 31.19 4.49
N ARG A 541 -14.57 30.54 5.65
CA ARG A 541 -13.94 30.97 6.91
C ARG A 541 -12.41 30.97 6.82
N LEU A 542 -11.83 29.95 6.18
CA LEU A 542 -10.40 29.87 5.95
C LEU A 542 -9.93 30.99 5.00
N ALA A 543 -10.55 31.12 3.83
CA ALA A 543 -10.15 32.10 2.82
C ALA A 543 -10.26 33.55 3.34
N ASP A 544 -11.28 33.87 4.13
CA ASP A 544 -11.42 35.18 4.78
C ASP A 544 -10.19 35.55 5.65
N LYS A 545 -9.52 34.56 6.24
CA LYS A 545 -8.27 34.76 7.00
C LYS A 545 -7.06 34.92 6.09
N LEU A 546 -7.00 34.12 5.02
CA LEU A 546 -5.91 34.15 4.04
C LEU A 546 -5.83 35.48 3.27
N LEU A 547 -6.97 36.19 3.10
CA LEU A 547 -7.02 37.48 2.41
C LEU A 547 -6.06 38.54 2.99
N GLY A 548 -5.69 38.45 4.28
CA GLY A 548 -4.73 39.35 4.90
C GLY A 548 -3.34 39.35 4.23
N ALA A 549 -2.96 38.24 3.60
CA ALA A 549 -1.69 38.12 2.88
C ALA A 549 -1.64 38.97 1.59
N PHE A 550 -2.79 39.28 1.00
CA PHE A 550 -2.91 40.05 -0.25
C PHE A 550 -2.95 41.57 -0.03
N ASN A 551 -2.94 42.02 1.23
CA ASN A 551 -2.88 43.44 1.56
C ASN A 551 -1.47 44.01 1.36
N THR A 552 -1.07 44.14 0.10
CA THR A 552 0.22 44.66 -0.36
C THR A 552 0.02 45.71 -1.46
N GLN A 553 0.93 46.68 -1.51
CA GLN A 553 0.93 47.72 -2.53
C GLN A 553 1.26 47.15 -3.92
N SER A 554 2.16 46.17 -3.98
CA SER A 554 2.62 45.53 -5.21
C SER A 554 1.57 44.59 -5.84
N GLY A 555 0.63 44.09 -5.04
CA GLY A 555 -0.29 43.02 -5.42
C GLY A 555 0.29 41.61 -5.23
N ILE A 556 1.61 41.48 -5.04
CA ILE A 556 2.23 40.19 -4.70
C ILE A 556 1.89 39.85 -3.25
N PRO A 557 1.34 38.66 -2.96
CA PRO A 557 0.97 38.29 -1.59
C PRO A 557 2.22 38.07 -0.74
N ARG A 558 2.06 38.24 0.58
CA ARG A 558 3.06 37.79 1.55
C ARG A 558 3.09 36.26 1.60
N SER A 559 4.28 35.68 1.81
CA SER A 559 4.46 34.21 1.79
C SER A 559 3.81 33.51 2.98
N THR A 560 3.67 34.19 4.13
CA THR A 560 3.09 33.58 5.33
C THR A 560 1.91 34.35 5.92
N VAL A 561 1.01 33.61 6.53
CA VAL A 561 -0.22 34.09 7.17
C VAL A 561 -0.51 33.30 8.44
N ASP A 562 -1.00 33.97 9.47
CA ASP A 562 -1.59 33.32 10.64
C ASP A 562 -3.09 33.20 10.44
N ILE A 563 -3.56 31.96 10.31
CA ILE A 563 -4.96 31.67 9.99
C ILE A 563 -5.94 31.95 11.14
N GLY A 564 -5.46 32.16 12.37
CA GLY A 564 -6.29 32.60 13.47
C GLY A 564 -6.59 34.09 13.40
N THR A 565 -5.55 34.90 13.16
CA THR A 565 -5.62 36.37 13.21
C THR A 565 -5.82 37.03 11.85
N GLY A 566 -5.42 36.38 10.75
CA GLY A 566 -5.31 36.97 9.41
C GLY A 566 -4.09 37.89 9.24
N ALA A 567 -3.23 38.02 10.25
CA ALA A 567 -1.98 38.76 10.11
C ALA A 567 -1.04 38.01 9.15
N ALA A 568 -0.27 38.75 8.36
CA ALA A 568 0.61 38.17 7.35
C ALA A 568 1.98 38.83 7.33
N ALA A 569 3.01 38.04 7.04
CA ALA A 569 4.39 38.47 7.00
C ALA A 569 5.13 37.84 5.81
N SER A 570 6.13 38.55 5.28
CA SER A 570 7.14 37.95 4.42
C SER A 570 8.31 37.48 5.28
N HIS A 571 9.03 36.43 4.86
CA HIS A 571 10.22 35.98 5.58
C HIS A 571 11.27 37.10 5.68
N THR A 572 11.74 37.39 6.88
CA THR A 572 12.76 38.43 7.10
C THR A 572 14.12 38.11 6.47
N TRP A 573 14.41 36.81 6.26
CA TRP A 573 15.65 36.31 5.65
C TRP A 573 15.53 36.04 4.13
N MET A 574 14.31 36.10 3.56
CA MET A 574 14.07 36.06 2.10
C MET A 574 13.21 37.25 1.69
N PRO A 575 13.80 38.38 1.25
CA PRO A 575 13.03 39.54 0.82
C PRO A 575 12.28 39.33 -0.50
N ASN A 576 12.65 38.30 -1.26
CA ASN A 576 11.98 37.91 -2.50
C ASN A 576 10.96 36.80 -2.23
N ILE A 577 9.87 36.82 -2.98
CA ILE A 577 8.80 35.83 -2.93
C ILE A 577 9.05 34.77 -4.01
N VAL A 578 8.81 33.50 -3.65
CA VAL A 578 8.86 32.37 -4.59
C VAL A 578 7.75 32.53 -5.63
N LEU A 579 8.09 32.35 -6.90
CA LEU A 579 7.16 32.52 -8.01
C LEU A 579 5.92 31.64 -7.84
N ALA A 580 6.11 30.33 -7.71
CA ALA A 580 5.01 29.37 -7.52
C ALA A 580 4.08 29.77 -6.35
N GLU A 581 4.65 30.13 -5.19
CA GLU A 581 3.84 30.52 -4.02
C GLU A 581 2.94 31.74 -4.27
N ALA A 582 3.37 32.69 -5.10
CA ALA A 582 2.59 33.89 -5.42
C ALA A 582 1.51 33.64 -6.49
N THR A 583 1.63 32.56 -7.27
CA THR A 583 0.84 32.33 -8.49
C THR A 583 0.13 31.00 -8.57
N THR A 584 0.12 30.26 -7.46
CA THR A 584 -0.57 28.97 -7.36
C THR A 584 -1.60 29.04 -6.23
N LEU A 585 -2.49 30.02 -6.36
CA LEU A 585 -3.57 30.33 -5.41
C LEU A 585 -4.92 30.53 -6.13
N GLN A 586 -4.87 30.63 -7.46
CA GLN A 586 -5.92 31.21 -8.27
C GLN A 586 -7.07 30.23 -8.48
N VAL A 587 -6.79 28.95 -8.75
CA VAL A 587 -7.81 27.93 -9.02
C VAL A 587 -8.78 27.83 -7.83
N GLU A 588 -8.26 27.81 -6.61
CA GLU A 588 -9.01 27.67 -5.36
C GLU A 588 -9.86 28.91 -5.04
N PHE A 589 -9.23 30.09 -5.01
CA PHE A 589 -9.91 31.33 -4.66
C PHE A 589 -10.95 31.73 -5.73
N ARG A 590 -10.66 31.48 -7.01
CA ARG A 590 -11.62 31.76 -8.09
C ARG A 590 -12.79 30.80 -8.06
N TYR A 591 -12.56 29.52 -7.77
CA TYR A 591 -13.65 28.58 -7.51
C TYR A 591 -14.52 29.05 -6.35
N LEU A 592 -13.91 29.50 -5.23
CA LEU A 592 -14.66 30.00 -4.08
C LEU A 592 -15.51 31.22 -4.43
N SER A 593 -14.98 32.18 -5.19
CA SER A 593 -15.77 33.30 -5.73
C SER A 593 -16.92 32.84 -6.61
N HIS A 594 -16.70 31.84 -7.47
CA HIS A 594 -17.74 31.30 -8.33
C HIS A 594 -18.86 30.62 -7.51
N ALA A 595 -18.49 29.79 -6.54
CA ALA A 595 -19.42 29.05 -5.70
C ALA A 595 -20.21 29.93 -4.71
N THR A 596 -19.62 31.04 -4.24
CA THR A 596 -20.25 31.93 -3.24
C THR A 596 -20.87 33.19 -3.82
N GLY A 597 -20.51 33.58 -5.05
CA GLY A 597 -20.85 34.88 -5.62
C GLY A 597 -20.03 36.06 -5.07
N ASP A 598 -19.14 35.84 -4.10
CA ASP A 598 -18.31 36.88 -3.49
C ASP A 598 -17.00 37.07 -4.27
N ARG A 599 -16.90 38.15 -5.04
CA ARG A 599 -15.76 38.44 -5.93
C ARG A 599 -14.45 38.72 -5.22
N LYS A 600 -14.46 39.04 -3.92
CA LYS A 600 -13.24 39.45 -3.20
C LYS A 600 -12.11 38.41 -3.25
N TYR A 601 -12.46 37.11 -3.32
CA TYR A 601 -11.47 36.03 -3.40
C TYR A 601 -10.75 36.02 -4.75
N ALA A 602 -11.50 36.00 -5.85
CA ALA A 602 -10.97 36.09 -7.21
C ALA A 602 -10.18 37.38 -7.43
N ASP A 603 -10.71 38.53 -6.98
CA ASP A 603 -10.06 39.82 -7.19
C ASP A 603 -8.68 39.90 -6.50
N ALA A 604 -8.52 39.27 -5.32
CA ALA A 604 -7.25 39.22 -4.61
C ALA A 604 -6.17 38.42 -5.38
N VAL A 605 -6.51 37.22 -5.84
CA VAL A 605 -5.56 36.34 -6.55
C VAL A 605 -5.33 36.77 -8.00
N ASP A 606 -6.33 37.39 -8.65
CA ASP A 606 -6.19 37.99 -9.97
C ASP A 606 -5.25 39.19 -9.92
N LYS A 607 -5.31 40.01 -8.87
CA LYS A 607 -4.37 41.12 -8.65
C LYS A 607 -2.93 40.61 -8.56
N ALA A 608 -2.70 39.51 -7.83
CA ALA A 608 -1.39 38.88 -7.70
C ALA A 608 -0.86 38.36 -9.05
N MET A 609 -1.66 37.55 -9.75
CA MET A 609 -1.28 37.02 -11.06
C MET A 609 -1.02 38.14 -12.08
N ASN A 610 -1.86 39.18 -12.10
CA ASN A 610 -1.67 40.33 -12.97
C ASN A 610 -0.37 41.10 -12.67
N ALA A 611 0.04 41.18 -11.41
CA ALA A 611 1.30 41.82 -11.04
C ALA A 611 2.51 41.04 -11.57
N VAL A 612 2.48 39.71 -11.49
CA VAL A 612 3.51 38.83 -12.04
C VAL A 612 3.56 38.91 -13.57
N LEU A 613 2.40 38.84 -14.25
CA LEU A 613 2.33 38.95 -15.71
C LEU A 613 2.86 40.30 -16.23
N ARG A 614 2.58 41.41 -15.51
CA ARG A 614 3.18 42.71 -15.83
C ARG A 614 4.71 42.70 -15.65
N ALA A 615 5.20 42.13 -14.56
CA ALA A 615 6.65 42.00 -14.32
C ALA A 615 7.34 41.09 -15.35
N ALA A 616 6.61 40.15 -15.95
CA ALA A 616 7.14 39.25 -16.97
C ALA A 616 7.44 40.02 -18.26
N ALA A 617 6.74 41.15 -18.48
CA ALA A 617 6.89 42.01 -19.66
C ALA A 617 6.79 41.20 -20.97
N GLY A 618 5.88 40.23 -20.99
CA GLY A 618 5.63 39.34 -22.13
C GLY A 618 6.64 38.19 -22.29
N ARG A 619 7.59 37.97 -21.38
CA ARG A 619 8.43 36.75 -21.39
C ARG A 619 7.61 35.52 -21.03
N GLY A 620 7.93 34.36 -21.62
CA GLY A 620 7.32 33.08 -21.24
C GLY A 620 7.99 32.49 -20.01
N LEU A 621 9.29 32.19 -20.10
CA LEU A 621 10.11 31.74 -18.98
C LEU A 621 10.57 32.92 -18.13
N VAL A 622 10.43 32.76 -16.82
CA VAL A 622 10.74 33.79 -15.84
C VAL A 622 11.51 33.21 -14.65
N PRO A 623 12.34 34.03 -13.96
CA PRO A 623 13.04 33.59 -12.76
C PRO A 623 12.11 33.13 -11.63
N ILE A 624 12.57 32.19 -10.80
CA ILE A 624 11.81 31.61 -9.68
C ILE A 624 11.55 32.57 -8.50
N TYR A 625 12.07 33.79 -8.54
CA TYR A 625 11.90 34.79 -7.49
C TYR A 625 11.39 36.13 -8.04
N ILE A 626 10.52 36.78 -7.28
CA ILE A 626 9.98 38.11 -7.57
C ILE A 626 10.04 39.01 -6.32
N SER A 627 10.40 40.28 -6.50
CA SER A 627 10.48 41.23 -5.40
C SER A 627 9.10 41.67 -4.90
N ALA A 628 8.96 41.93 -3.59
CA ALA A 628 7.73 42.49 -3.01
C ALA A 628 7.58 44.03 -3.15
N ASN A 629 8.46 44.70 -3.90
CA ASN A 629 8.45 46.16 -4.12
C ASN A 629 7.16 46.62 -4.80
N ALA A 630 6.78 47.90 -4.60
CA ALA A 630 5.56 48.49 -5.19
C ALA A 630 5.42 48.24 -6.71
N ALA A 631 6.55 48.28 -7.44
CA ALA A 631 6.67 47.75 -8.80
C ALA A 631 7.49 46.44 -8.75
N PRO A 632 6.84 45.26 -8.79
CA PRO A 632 7.54 44.00 -8.64
C PRO A 632 8.43 43.70 -9.86
N GLN A 633 9.62 43.18 -9.60
CA GLN A 633 10.59 42.75 -10.62
C GLN A 633 11.09 41.35 -10.30
N PHE A 634 11.36 40.56 -11.33
CA PHE A 634 12.01 39.27 -11.17
C PHE A 634 13.45 39.44 -10.69
N THR A 635 13.90 38.56 -9.81
CA THR A 635 15.25 38.58 -9.25
C THR A 635 15.94 37.22 -9.44
N GLY A 636 17.28 37.25 -9.49
CA GLY A 636 18.07 36.08 -9.82
C GLY A 636 17.94 35.67 -11.30
N SER A 637 18.60 34.56 -11.64
CA SER A 637 18.65 34.04 -13.02
C SER A 637 18.12 32.62 -13.16
N LYS A 638 17.81 31.95 -12.04
CA LYS A 638 17.37 30.55 -12.06
C LYS A 638 15.94 30.49 -12.58
N MET A 639 15.73 29.70 -13.63
CA MET A 639 14.42 29.34 -14.16
C MET A 639 14.31 27.82 -14.08
N SER A 640 13.25 27.33 -13.47
CA SER A 640 13.03 25.90 -13.27
C SER A 640 11.58 25.55 -13.57
N MET A 641 11.38 24.38 -14.16
CA MET A 641 10.10 23.68 -14.20
C MET A 641 9.98 22.68 -13.04
N GLY A 642 10.95 22.65 -12.12
CA GLY A 642 10.85 21.97 -10.83
C GLY A 642 10.57 22.98 -9.72
N ALA A 643 11.11 22.71 -8.53
CA ALA A 643 10.80 23.45 -7.32
C ALA A 643 10.85 24.98 -7.52
N MET A 644 9.90 25.68 -6.88
CA MET A 644 9.77 27.14 -6.82
C MET A 644 9.27 27.82 -8.10
N GLY A 645 9.26 27.14 -9.25
CA GLY A 645 8.78 27.67 -10.53
C GLY A 645 7.66 26.87 -11.19
N ASP A 646 7.65 25.55 -11.00
CA ASP A 646 6.67 24.58 -11.48
C ASP A 646 5.23 25.09 -11.68
N SER A 647 4.49 25.23 -10.59
CA SER A 647 3.03 25.36 -10.58
C SER A 647 2.53 26.74 -11.03
N TYR A 648 3.43 27.73 -11.20
CA TYR A 648 3.12 28.95 -11.95
C TYR A 648 2.68 28.62 -13.37
N TYR A 649 3.50 27.83 -14.07
CA TYR A 649 3.22 27.45 -15.45
C TYR A 649 1.97 26.56 -15.52
N GLU A 650 1.81 25.68 -14.56
CA GLU A 650 0.61 24.85 -14.43
C GLU A 650 -0.67 25.69 -14.29
N TYR A 651 -0.66 26.72 -13.43
CA TYR A 651 -1.83 27.54 -13.17
C TYR A 651 -2.12 28.54 -14.28
N LEU A 652 -1.17 28.90 -15.14
CA LEU A 652 -1.48 29.59 -16.39
C LEU A 652 -2.47 28.76 -17.22
N LEU A 653 -2.15 27.48 -17.47
CA LEU A 653 -3.02 26.60 -18.25
C LEU A 653 -4.34 26.31 -17.52
N LYS A 654 -4.26 25.93 -16.23
CA LYS A 654 -5.42 25.48 -15.46
C LYS A 654 -6.44 26.60 -15.20
N GLN A 655 -6.02 27.86 -15.06
CA GLN A 655 -6.96 29.00 -14.98
C GLN A 655 -7.71 29.22 -16.29
N TRP A 656 -7.02 29.13 -17.44
CA TRP A 656 -7.68 29.22 -18.74
C TRP A 656 -8.73 28.11 -18.89
N ILE A 657 -8.37 26.87 -18.57
CA ILE A 657 -9.30 25.73 -18.58
C ILE A 657 -10.47 25.96 -17.63
N GLN A 658 -10.23 26.35 -16.37
CA GLN A 658 -11.25 26.57 -15.34
C GLN A 658 -12.36 27.52 -15.81
N THR A 659 -12.01 28.56 -16.58
CA THR A 659 -12.96 29.56 -17.08
C THR A 659 -13.82 29.10 -18.26
N GLY A 660 -13.74 27.82 -18.63
CA GLY A 660 -14.33 27.32 -19.86
C GLY A 660 -13.58 27.84 -21.08
N ARG A 661 -12.26 28.02 -20.97
CA ARG A 661 -11.35 28.43 -22.06
C ARG A 661 -11.61 29.84 -22.60
N LYS A 662 -11.85 30.81 -21.70
CA LYS A 662 -12.27 32.18 -22.07
C LYS A 662 -11.22 33.27 -21.83
N GLU A 663 -10.23 33.04 -20.97
CA GLU A 663 -9.20 34.02 -20.64
C GLU A 663 -7.89 33.77 -21.40
N ASP A 664 -7.85 34.13 -22.68
CA ASP A 664 -6.72 33.84 -23.59
C ASP A 664 -5.37 34.39 -23.12
N ARG A 665 -5.34 35.45 -22.30
CA ARG A 665 -4.08 35.96 -21.72
C ARG A 665 -3.26 34.88 -20.99
N PHE A 666 -3.93 33.94 -20.33
CA PHE A 666 -3.24 32.86 -19.62
C PHE A 666 -2.77 31.78 -20.60
N LYS A 667 -3.63 31.43 -21.57
CA LYS A 667 -3.33 30.52 -22.68
C LYS A 667 -2.10 30.98 -23.47
N ASP A 668 -2.10 32.23 -23.93
CA ASP A 668 -1.03 32.80 -24.75
C ASP A 668 0.30 32.87 -24.00
N THR A 669 0.25 33.23 -22.71
CA THR A 669 1.44 33.22 -21.84
C THR A 669 1.96 31.79 -21.65
N TRP A 670 1.08 30.81 -21.44
CA TRP A 670 1.46 29.41 -21.31
C TRP A 670 2.08 28.86 -22.60
N ILE A 671 1.47 29.07 -23.76
CA ILE A 671 1.99 28.65 -25.06
C ILE A 671 3.41 29.20 -25.26
N LYS A 672 3.59 30.50 -24.97
CA LYS A 672 4.91 31.13 -25.06
C LYS A 672 5.92 30.48 -24.11
N ALA A 673 5.55 30.27 -22.85
CA ALA A 673 6.41 29.63 -21.86
C ALA A 673 6.80 28.19 -22.26
N MET A 674 5.85 27.41 -22.79
CA MET A 674 6.13 26.04 -23.24
C MET A 674 7.04 26.01 -24.46
N ASN A 675 6.87 26.92 -25.42
CA ASN A 675 7.77 27.02 -26.56
C ASN A 675 9.19 27.42 -26.15
N GLU A 676 9.32 28.42 -25.27
CA GLU A 676 10.62 28.81 -24.72
C GLU A 676 11.26 27.67 -23.89
N MET A 677 10.46 26.89 -23.15
CA MET A 677 10.94 25.69 -22.45
C MET A 677 11.44 24.62 -23.41
N MET A 678 10.71 24.35 -24.50
CA MET A 678 11.14 23.40 -25.53
C MET A 678 12.48 23.81 -26.16
N ASP A 679 12.66 25.09 -26.43
CA ASP A 679 13.87 25.62 -27.07
C ASP A 679 15.08 25.63 -26.12
N ASN A 680 14.84 25.93 -24.83
CA ASN A 680 15.92 26.27 -23.90
C ASN A 680 16.17 25.23 -22.79
N MET A 681 15.27 24.30 -22.50
CA MET A 681 15.40 23.38 -21.35
C MET A 681 15.46 21.90 -21.73
N VAL A 682 14.94 21.53 -22.89
CA VAL A 682 14.92 20.13 -23.32
C VAL A 682 16.31 19.65 -23.76
N VAL A 683 16.74 18.51 -23.21
CA VAL A 683 18.02 17.86 -23.51
C VAL A 683 17.77 16.38 -23.80
N ARG A 684 18.59 15.79 -24.68
CA ARG A 684 18.61 14.35 -24.97
C ARG A 684 19.98 13.78 -24.61
N THR A 685 20.01 12.65 -23.91
CA THR A 685 21.23 11.88 -23.62
C THR A 685 21.62 10.97 -24.79
N ALA A 686 22.88 10.54 -24.86
CA ALA A 686 23.31 9.55 -25.84
C ALA A 686 22.60 8.19 -25.67
N GLY A 687 22.19 7.84 -24.45
CA GLY A 687 21.32 6.71 -24.12
C GLY A 687 19.85 6.88 -24.53
N GLY A 688 19.46 8.04 -25.07
CA GLY A 688 18.17 8.28 -25.69
C GLY A 688 17.09 8.91 -24.80
N LEU A 689 17.33 9.06 -23.49
CA LEU A 689 16.40 9.75 -22.59
C LEU A 689 16.29 11.23 -22.95
N ARG A 690 15.09 11.79 -22.88
CA ARG A 690 14.87 13.24 -22.93
C ARG A 690 14.37 13.73 -21.59
N PHE A 691 14.94 14.83 -21.13
CA PHE A 691 14.66 15.39 -19.82
C PHE A 691 14.64 16.92 -19.86
N LEU A 692 14.17 17.52 -18.77
CA LEU A 692 14.20 18.96 -18.55
C LEU A 692 15.39 19.35 -17.69
N ALA A 693 16.31 20.09 -18.27
CA ALA A 693 17.39 20.75 -17.54
C ALA A 693 16.86 22.04 -16.87
N GLU A 694 17.40 22.40 -15.71
CA GLU A 694 17.18 23.76 -15.17
C GLU A 694 18.01 24.79 -15.95
N LEU A 695 17.59 26.06 -15.93
CA LEU A 695 18.36 27.16 -16.48
C LEU A 695 18.88 28.06 -15.38
N GLU A 696 20.15 28.40 -15.43
CA GLU A 696 20.76 29.33 -14.49
C GLU A 696 21.90 30.08 -15.17
N ASN A 697 21.90 31.42 -15.07
CA ASN A 697 22.86 32.29 -15.77
C ASN A 697 22.93 32.00 -17.29
N GLY A 698 21.80 31.64 -17.90
CA GLY A 698 21.71 31.27 -19.31
C GLY A 698 22.31 29.90 -19.66
N GLN A 699 22.72 29.11 -18.67
CA GLN A 699 23.30 27.77 -18.85
C GLN A 699 22.32 26.69 -18.40
N LYS A 700 22.29 25.57 -19.14
CA LYS A 700 21.55 24.36 -18.77
C LYS A 700 22.27 23.62 -17.65
N ARG A 701 21.56 23.29 -16.58
CA ARG A 701 22.01 22.39 -15.51
C ARG A 701 21.40 21.01 -15.77
N MET A 702 22.23 19.99 -15.94
CA MET A 702 21.80 18.62 -16.25
C MET A 702 21.27 17.90 -15.01
N ARG A 703 20.26 18.50 -14.39
CA ARG A 703 19.55 18.09 -13.19
C ARG A 703 18.06 18.16 -13.48
N MET A 704 17.33 17.17 -13.00
CA MET A 704 15.87 17.17 -13.02
C MET A 704 15.34 16.72 -11.66
N ASP A 705 14.54 17.57 -11.04
CA ASP A 705 13.80 17.21 -9.83
C ASP A 705 12.64 16.26 -10.20
N HIS A 706 12.25 15.37 -9.28
CA HIS A 706 11.04 14.54 -9.45
C HIS A 706 9.81 15.40 -9.70
N LEU A 707 9.75 16.57 -9.06
CA LEU A 707 8.70 17.57 -9.27
C LEU A 707 8.49 17.85 -10.76
N ALA A 708 9.56 18.02 -11.55
CA ALA A 708 9.47 18.35 -12.98
C ALA A 708 8.79 17.26 -13.84
N CYS A 709 8.48 16.08 -13.29
CA CYS A 709 7.68 15.07 -13.96
C CYS A 709 6.26 15.55 -14.31
N PHE A 710 5.68 16.46 -13.52
CA PHE A 710 4.32 17.01 -13.76
C PHE A 710 4.19 17.64 -15.15
N VAL A 711 5.30 18.17 -15.70
CA VAL A 711 5.32 18.88 -16.99
C VAL A 711 4.82 18.00 -18.13
N ALA A 712 5.08 16.69 -18.09
CA ALA A 712 4.56 15.78 -19.11
C ALA A 712 3.02 15.76 -19.11
N GLY A 713 2.42 15.69 -17.92
CA GLY A 713 0.96 15.75 -17.77
C GLY A 713 0.40 17.11 -18.20
N MET A 714 1.06 18.21 -17.81
CA MET A 714 0.69 19.57 -18.21
C MET A 714 0.74 19.77 -19.73
N LEU A 715 1.80 19.30 -20.40
CA LEU A 715 1.93 19.38 -21.86
C LEU A 715 0.84 18.59 -22.58
N MET A 716 0.50 17.39 -22.08
CA MET A 716 -0.62 16.62 -22.62
C MET A 716 -1.95 17.31 -22.43
N LEU A 717 -2.22 17.83 -21.23
CA LEU A 717 -3.44 18.59 -20.93
C LEU A 717 -3.56 19.79 -21.88
N GLY A 718 -2.49 20.56 -22.07
CA GLY A 718 -2.47 21.70 -22.99
C GLY A 718 -2.70 21.28 -24.44
N SER A 719 -1.95 20.28 -24.92
CA SER A 719 -2.05 19.77 -26.30
C SER A 719 -3.46 19.25 -26.65
N ARG A 720 -4.18 18.74 -25.65
CA ARG A 720 -5.51 18.15 -25.82
C ARG A 720 -6.66 19.13 -25.60
N THR A 721 -6.40 20.28 -24.97
CA THR A 721 -7.42 21.30 -24.68
C THR A 721 -7.32 22.53 -25.59
N LEU A 722 -6.15 22.81 -26.16
CA LEU A 722 -5.92 23.92 -27.09
C LEU A 722 -6.53 23.68 -28.48
N PRO A 723 -6.85 24.76 -29.22
CA PRO A 723 -7.12 24.67 -30.64
C PRO A 723 -5.94 24.02 -31.39
N LYS A 724 -6.21 23.06 -32.28
CA LYS A 724 -5.17 22.25 -32.95
C LYS A 724 -4.08 23.08 -33.67
N ASN A 725 -4.43 24.27 -34.18
CA ASN A 725 -3.50 25.16 -34.87
C ASN A 725 -2.57 25.94 -33.92
N GLU A 726 -2.82 25.92 -32.61
CA GLU A 726 -2.01 26.57 -31.58
C GLU A 726 -1.09 25.57 -30.85
N VAL A 727 -1.24 24.26 -31.12
CA VAL A 727 -0.45 23.20 -30.50
C VAL A 727 0.88 23.05 -31.22
N ASP A 728 1.99 23.17 -30.49
CA ASP A 728 3.32 22.85 -31.04
C ASP A 728 3.45 21.32 -31.20
N PRO A 729 3.77 20.80 -32.39
CA PRO A 729 3.85 19.37 -32.64
C PRO A 729 4.95 18.65 -31.84
N ARG A 730 5.87 19.40 -31.21
CA ARG A 730 6.93 18.84 -30.36
C ARG A 730 6.44 18.46 -28.96
N TRP A 731 5.30 18.99 -28.50
CA TRP A 731 4.84 18.83 -27.11
C TRP A 731 4.42 17.40 -26.78
N GLU A 732 3.48 16.79 -27.50
CA GLU A 732 3.04 15.41 -27.19
C GLU A 732 4.18 14.37 -27.28
N PRO A 733 5.05 14.39 -28.31
CA PRO A 733 6.20 13.47 -28.34
C PRO A 733 7.14 13.67 -27.16
N PHE A 734 7.40 14.93 -26.77
CA PHE A 734 8.25 15.20 -25.62
C PHE A 734 7.58 14.82 -24.30
N ALA A 735 6.27 15.02 -24.15
CA ALA A 735 5.53 14.56 -22.97
C ALA A 735 5.67 13.03 -22.80
N ALA A 736 5.51 12.27 -23.87
CA ALA A 736 5.71 10.81 -23.84
C ALA A 736 7.16 10.43 -23.48
N ASP A 737 8.16 11.09 -24.07
CA ASP A 737 9.57 10.86 -23.76
C ASP A 737 9.91 11.23 -22.29
N LEU A 738 9.35 12.32 -21.78
CA LEU A 738 9.55 12.78 -20.40
C LEU A 738 8.87 11.84 -19.40
N THR A 739 7.65 11.36 -19.69
CA THR A 739 6.99 10.32 -18.88
C THR A 739 7.83 9.05 -18.82
N ARG A 740 8.45 8.63 -19.93
CA ARG A 740 9.41 7.51 -19.91
C ARG A 740 10.59 7.81 -18.99
N THR A 741 11.21 8.99 -19.10
CA THR A 741 12.33 9.37 -18.22
C THR A 741 11.94 9.35 -16.74
N CYS A 742 10.74 9.82 -16.40
CA CYS A 742 10.21 9.78 -15.03
C CYS A 742 9.96 8.34 -14.55
N TYR A 743 9.42 7.46 -15.38
CA TYR A 743 9.32 6.04 -15.07
C TYR A 743 10.70 5.40 -14.87
N GLU A 744 11.69 5.77 -15.68
CA GLU A 744 13.09 5.29 -15.56
C GLU A 744 13.76 5.74 -14.25
N MET A 745 13.37 6.89 -13.68
CA MET A 745 13.81 7.31 -12.35
C MET A 745 13.38 6.32 -11.24
N TYR A 746 12.25 5.63 -11.43
CA TYR A 746 11.79 4.58 -10.52
C TYR A 746 12.49 3.25 -10.78
N VAL A 747 12.44 2.74 -12.01
CA VAL A 747 12.90 1.38 -12.31
C VAL A 747 14.43 1.23 -12.29
N ARG A 748 15.18 2.33 -12.44
CA ARG A 748 16.64 2.32 -12.28
C ARG A 748 17.10 2.52 -10.83
N ALA A 749 16.21 2.95 -9.93
CA ALA A 749 16.52 2.99 -8.51
C ALA A 749 16.45 1.58 -7.91
N PRO A 750 17.45 1.12 -7.14
CA PRO A 750 17.47 -0.24 -6.57
C PRO A 750 16.21 -0.63 -5.78
N SER A 751 15.59 0.31 -5.06
CA SER A 751 14.34 0.05 -4.32
C SER A 751 13.08 0.05 -5.19
N GLY A 752 13.16 0.50 -6.46
CA GLY A 752 12.01 0.73 -7.33
C GLY A 752 11.24 2.03 -7.02
N LEU A 753 11.75 2.88 -6.13
CA LEU A 753 11.19 4.21 -5.82
C LEU A 753 12.12 5.31 -6.36
N SER A 754 11.55 6.33 -6.99
CA SER A 754 12.36 7.46 -7.48
C SER A 754 13.00 8.26 -6.34
N PRO A 755 14.24 8.77 -6.50
CA PRO A 755 14.80 9.79 -5.63
C PRO A 755 14.09 11.15 -5.81
N GLU A 756 14.43 12.13 -4.96
CA GLU A 756 13.93 13.50 -5.03
C GLU A 756 14.38 14.23 -6.31
N TYR A 757 15.59 13.92 -6.80
CA TYR A 757 16.11 14.44 -8.06
C TYR A 757 17.22 13.55 -8.62
N VAL A 758 17.53 13.71 -9.91
CA VAL A 758 18.62 13.00 -10.60
C VAL A 758 19.53 13.96 -11.35
N HIS A 759 20.77 13.53 -11.59
CA HIS A 759 21.68 14.17 -12.54
C HIS A 759 21.82 13.34 -13.80
N PHE A 760 21.95 14.02 -14.94
CA PHE A 760 22.12 13.38 -16.24
C PHE A 760 23.53 13.59 -16.78
N ASN A 761 24.10 12.50 -17.31
CA ASN A 761 25.29 12.55 -18.15
C ASN A 761 24.83 12.51 -19.62
N VAL A 762 24.92 13.64 -20.32
CA VAL A 762 24.46 13.78 -21.71
C VAL A 762 25.20 12.84 -22.67
N ASN A 763 26.46 12.49 -22.36
CA ASN A 763 27.26 11.56 -23.16
C ASN A 763 27.16 10.10 -22.68
N GLY A 764 26.41 9.84 -21.60
CA GLY A 764 26.22 8.50 -21.07
C GLY A 764 25.40 7.65 -22.04
N GLY A 765 25.81 6.39 -22.24
CA GLY A 765 25.01 5.40 -22.96
C GLY A 765 23.78 4.96 -22.17
N GLU A 766 22.96 4.10 -22.79
CA GLU A 766 21.76 3.54 -22.15
C GLU A 766 22.10 2.88 -20.81
N GLY A 767 21.34 3.20 -19.75
CA GLY A 767 21.59 2.72 -18.40
C GLY A 767 22.68 3.47 -17.61
N HIS A 768 23.47 4.32 -18.25
CA HIS A 768 24.59 5.06 -17.65
C HIS A 768 24.46 6.59 -17.75
N ASP A 769 23.31 7.07 -18.21
CA ASP A 769 23.03 8.48 -18.46
C ASP A 769 22.27 9.18 -17.33
N MET A 770 21.88 8.45 -16.27
CA MET A 770 21.17 8.96 -15.09
C MET A 770 21.87 8.49 -13.80
N SER A 771 21.97 9.37 -12.81
CA SER A 771 22.57 9.07 -11.51
C SER A 771 21.82 9.73 -10.36
N ILE A 772 21.87 9.10 -9.18
CA ILE A 772 21.24 9.59 -7.94
C ILE A 772 22.31 10.27 -7.08
N PRO A 773 22.29 11.62 -6.93
CA PRO A 773 23.24 12.34 -6.10
C PRO A 773 23.14 11.98 -4.61
N GLY A 774 24.20 12.25 -3.85
CA GLY A 774 24.34 11.81 -2.46
C GLY A 774 23.32 12.41 -1.48
N ASP A 775 22.79 13.58 -1.80
CA ASP A 775 21.81 14.37 -1.05
C ASP A 775 20.38 14.28 -1.61
N ALA A 776 20.20 13.59 -2.75
CA ALA A 776 18.91 13.35 -3.39
C ALA A 776 18.19 12.02 -3.05
N PRO A 777 18.75 11.04 -2.30
CA PRO A 777 18.29 9.67 -2.42
C PRO A 777 16.97 9.39 -1.70
N HIS A 778 16.35 10.38 -1.06
CA HIS A 778 15.10 10.20 -0.34
C HIS A 778 13.92 10.19 -1.30
N ASN A 779 12.84 9.50 -0.91
CA ASN A 779 11.54 9.55 -1.57
C ASN A 779 10.49 9.95 -0.53
N LEU A 780 9.73 11.01 -0.80
CA LEU A 780 8.74 11.56 0.12
C LEU A 780 7.31 11.11 -0.18
N LEU A 781 7.13 10.05 -0.98
CA LEU A 781 5.84 9.58 -1.48
C LEU A 781 5.17 10.50 -2.50
N ARG A 782 5.98 11.25 -3.26
CA ARG A 782 5.53 12.29 -4.19
C ARG A 782 4.74 11.76 -5.41
N PRO A 783 3.83 12.57 -5.98
CA PRO A 783 2.88 12.12 -7.00
C PRO A 783 3.28 12.38 -8.46
N GLU A 784 4.26 13.25 -8.78
CA GLU A 784 4.30 13.93 -10.09
C GLU A 784 4.54 12.98 -11.28
N ALA A 785 5.25 11.86 -11.06
CA ALA A 785 5.38 10.82 -12.08
C ALA A 785 4.06 10.04 -12.30
N ALA A 786 3.29 9.77 -11.25
CA ALA A 786 1.96 9.18 -11.37
C ALA A 786 0.97 10.16 -12.02
N GLU A 787 1.05 11.46 -11.71
CA GLU A 787 0.27 12.49 -12.39
C GLU A 787 0.55 12.49 -13.91
N ALA A 788 1.83 12.51 -14.30
CA ALA A 788 2.23 12.46 -15.71
C ALA A 788 1.63 11.23 -16.42
N ILE A 789 1.75 10.05 -15.80
CA ILE A 789 1.21 8.81 -16.33
C ILE A 789 -0.31 8.84 -16.43
N TYR A 790 -1.01 9.47 -15.48
CA TYR A 790 -2.47 9.63 -15.52
C TYR A 790 -2.90 10.42 -16.75
N TYR A 791 -2.34 11.59 -17.01
CA TYR A 791 -2.70 12.38 -18.21
C TYR A 791 -2.30 11.68 -19.51
N MET A 792 -1.14 11.01 -19.54
CA MET A 792 -0.74 10.20 -20.70
C MET A 792 -1.75 9.09 -20.98
N TRP A 793 -2.12 8.30 -19.96
CA TRP A 793 -3.11 7.25 -20.09
C TRP A 793 -4.48 7.80 -20.49
N TYR A 794 -4.97 8.84 -19.80
CA TYR A 794 -6.29 9.42 -20.01
C TYR A 794 -6.53 9.88 -21.45
N TYR A 795 -5.52 10.50 -22.08
CA TYR A 795 -5.65 11.03 -23.44
C TYR A 795 -5.26 10.05 -24.54
N THR A 796 -4.43 9.04 -24.24
CA THR A 796 -3.92 8.13 -25.28
C THR A 796 -4.54 6.73 -25.26
N GLY A 797 -5.04 6.29 -24.10
CA GLY A 797 -5.57 4.93 -23.91
C GLY A 797 -4.50 3.85 -23.90
N ASP A 798 -3.21 4.23 -23.96
CA ASP A 798 -2.10 3.30 -24.14
C ASP A 798 -1.92 2.42 -22.88
N PRO A 799 -2.13 1.09 -22.98
CA PRO A 799 -2.09 0.18 -21.84
C PRO A 799 -0.75 0.18 -21.09
N LYS A 800 0.36 0.57 -21.74
CA LYS A 800 1.68 0.59 -21.10
C LYS A 800 1.74 1.53 -19.89
N TYR A 801 0.97 2.62 -19.90
CA TYR A 801 0.95 3.59 -18.81
C TYR A 801 0.36 3.00 -17.53
N ARG A 802 -0.65 2.13 -17.66
CA ARG A 802 -1.17 1.35 -16.52
C ARG A 802 -0.14 0.33 -16.03
N ALA A 803 0.54 -0.36 -16.93
CA ALA A 803 1.61 -1.30 -16.55
C ALA A 803 2.76 -0.58 -15.80
N TRP A 804 3.21 0.58 -16.29
CA TRP A 804 4.23 1.39 -15.63
C TRP A 804 3.76 1.89 -14.26
N ALA A 805 2.53 2.39 -14.16
CA ALA A 805 1.94 2.80 -12.88
C ALA A 805 1.93 1.66 -11.87
N HIS A 806 1.52 0.45 -12.27
CA HIS A 806 1.48 -0.69 -11.36
C HIS A 806 2.89 -1.08 -10.88
N GLN A 807 3.87 -1.09 -11.80
CA GLN A 807 5.26 -1.34 -11.44
C GLN A 807 5.84 -0.29 -10.48
N MET A 808 5.46 0.99 -10.62
CA MET A 808 5.83 2.05 -9.68
C MET A 808 5.11 1.92 -8.33
N PHE A 809 3.89 1.40 -8.32
CA PHE A 809 3.08 1.28 -7.11
C PHE A 809 3.54 0.15 -6.18
N VAL A 810 3.95 -0.99 -6.74
CA VAL A 810 4.37 -2.19 -5.98
C VAL A 810 5.49 -1.89 -4.95
N PRO A 811 6.55 -1.14 -5.28
CA PRO A 811 7.56 -0.73 -4.29
C PRO A 811 7.03 0.09 -3.11
N PHE A 812 5.98 0.91 -3.29
CA PHE A 812 5.37 1.63 -2.17
C PHE A 812 4.74 0.66 -1.17
N THR A 813 3.97 -0.33 -1.64
CA THR A 813 3.33 -1.33 -0.76
C THR A 813 4.34 -2.25 -0.09
N LYS A 814 5.48 -2.52 -0.76
CA LYS A 814 6.55 -3.36 -0.25
C LYS A 814 7.47 -2.66 0.76
N TYR A 815 7.87 -1.41 0.50
CA TYR A 815 8.94 -0.76 1.25
C TYR A 815 8.50 0.48 2.04
N ALA A 816 7.48 1.20 1.58
CA ALA A 816 6.98 2.40 2.25
C ALA A 816 5.84 2.08 3.25
N LYS A 817 5.15 0.94 3.13
CA LYS A 817 4.08 0.57 4.07
C LYS A 817 4.59 0.50 5.51
N ALA A 818 3.89 1.19 6.41
CA ALA A 818 4.18 1.25 7.83
C ALA A 818 2.93 0.83 8.65
N ARG A 819 3.05 0.83 9.99
CA ARG A 819 2.01 0.28 10.87
C ARG A 819 0.65 0.99 10.76
N PHE A 820 0.65 2.31 10.59
CA PHE A 820 -0.53 3.18 10.60
C PHE A 820 -0.63 4.04 9.33
N GLY A 821 0.04 3.64 8.26
CA GLY A 821 0.05 4.38 6.99
C GLY A 821 1.22 3.99 6.11
N PHE A 822 1.75 4.95 5.37
CA PHE A 822 2.93 4.82 4.51
C PHE A 822 3.95 5.90 4.87
N SER A 823 5.22 5.52 4.83
CA SER A 823 6.34 6.29 5.31
C SER A 823 7.26 6.64 4.16
N ALA A 824 7.64 7.92 4.08
CA ALA A 824 8.76 8.34 3.25
C ALA A 824 10.00 7.49 3.55
N VAL A 825 10.87 7.32 2.56
CA VAL A 825 12.12 6.55 2.71
C VAL A 825 13.34 7.46 2.55
N ALA A 826 14.41 7.13 3.25
CA ALA A 826 15.60 7.95 3.38
C ALA A 826 16.58 7.77 2.21
N ASP A 827 16.70 6.55 1.67
CA ASP A 827 17.65 6.23 0.62
C ASP A 827 17.14 5.11 -0.30
N VAL A 828 16.69 5.48 -1.50
CA VAL A 828 16.16 4.58 -2.53
C VAL A 828 17.21 3.68 -3.18
N ARG A 829 18.50 3.92 -2.90
CA ARG A 829 19.61 3.07 -3.37
C ARG A 829 19.79 1.82 -2.52
N LEU A 830 19.17 1.79 -1.34
CA LEU A 830 19.25 0.67 -0.39
C LEU A 830 18.00 -0.22 -0.52
N VAL A 831 18.18 -1.53 -0.31
CA VAL A 831 17.09 -2.51 -0.30
C VAL A 831 17.21 -3.42 0.94
N PRO A 832 16.24 -3.38 1.87
CA PRO A 832 15.12 -2.44 1.92
C PRO A 832 15.57 -0.99 2.23
N PRO A 833 14.91 0.03 1.67
CA PRO A 833 15.24 1.42 1.96
C PRO A 833 14.79 1.79 3.40
N PRO A 834 15.59 2.54 4.18
CA PRO A 834 15.19 2.93 5.54
C PRO A 834 14.00 3.89 5.55
N GLN A 835 12.99 3.61 6.38
CA GLN A 835 11.83 4.50 6.55
C GLN A 835 12.15 5.72 7.43
N ARG A 836 11.55 6.87 7.12
CA ARG A 836 11.72 8.14 7.85
C ARG A 836 10.68 8.39 8.94
N ASP A 837 9.62 7.60 8.96
CA ASP A 837 8.46 7.74 9.84
C ASP A 837 7.79 9.12 9.69
N SER A 838 7.61 9.52 8.44
CA SER A 838 6.88 10.72 8.02
C SER A 838 5.93 10.38 6.88
N GLN A 839 4.69 10.86 6.97
CA GLN A 839 3.69 10.73 5.92
C GLN A 839 3.15 12.12 5.60
N GLU A 840 3.41 12.59 4.40
CA GLU A 840 2.87 13.85 3.90
C GLU A 840 1.41 13.67 3.46
N SER A 841 0.58 14.72 3.59
CA SER A 841 -0.85 14.65 3.24
C SER A 841 -1.10 14.30 1.77
N PHE A 842 -0.23 14.76 0.87
CA PHE A 842 -0.30 14.48 -0.57
C PHE A 842 -0.18 12.99 -0.92
N TRP A 843 0.30 12.14 -0.01
CA TRP A 843 0.20 10.69 -0.22
C TRP A 843 -1.25 10.26 -0.45
N LEU A 844 -2.19 10.82 0.34
CA LEU A 844 -3.62 10.57 0.21
C LEU A 844 -4.23 11.40 -0.91
N ALA A 845 -3.89 12.69 -0.95
CA ALA A 845 -4.53 13.63 -1.86
C ALA A 845 -4.14 13.38 -3.31
N GLU A 846 -2.88 13.03 -3.57
CA GLU A 846 -2.32 13.03 -4.92
C GLU A 846 -1.87 11.65 -5.35
N THR A 847 -0.90 11.07 -4.64
CA THR A 847 -0.23 9.84 -5.10
C THR A 847 -1.22 8.69 -5.21
N LEU A 848 -1.98 8.41 -4.15
CA LEU A 848 -3.02 7.40 -4.18
C LEU A 848 -4.17 7.76 -5.14
N LYS A 849 -4.52 9.04 -5.27
CA LYS A 849 -5.58 9.48 -6.19
C LYS A 849 -5.19 9.22 -7.65
N TYR A 850 -4.00 9.65 -8.09
CA TYR A 850 -3.56 9.45 -9.46
C TYR A 850 -3.34 7.97 -9.80
N PHE A 851 -2.73 7.18 -8.90
CA PHE A 851 -2.64 5.72 -9.10
C PHE A 851 -4.03 5.10 -9.24
N TYR A 852 -4.99 5.46 -8.40
CA TYR A 852 -6.35 4.95 -8.51
C TYR A 852 -7.02 5.39 -9.81
N LEU A 853 -6.91 6.67 -10.20
CA LEU A 853 -7.53 7.18 -11.43
C LEU A 853 -6.93 6.56 -12.70
N ILE A 854 -5.65 6.15 -12.69
CA ILE A 854 -5.03 5.39 -13.80
C ILE A 854 -5.70 4.03 -13.96
N PHE A 855 -6.02 3.35 -12.85
CA PHE A 855 -6.55 1.98 -12.87
C PHE A 855 -8.09 1.93 -12.95
N ALA A 856 -8.76 2.94 -12.42
CA ALA A 856 -10.20 3.08 -12.48
C ALA A 856 -10.65 3.34 -13.94
N PRO A 857 -11.93 3.09 -14.24
CA PRO A 857 -12.51 3.48 -15.53
C PRO A 857 -12.32 4.98 -15.81
N ARG A 858 -12.08 5.34 -17.07
CA ARG A 858 -11.91 6.76 -17.49
C ARG A 858 -13.09 7.64 -17.05
N SER A 859 -14.29 7.07 -16.97
CA SER A 859 -15.51 7.74 -16.55
C SER A 859 -15.56 8.11 -15.05
N THR A 860 -14.63 7.65 -14.22
CA THR A 860 -14.58 8.00 -12.79
C THR A 860 -14.48 9.51 -12.57
N ILE A 861 -13.72 10.21 -13.42
CA ILE A 861 -13.71 11.67 -13.47
C ILE A 861 -13.32 12.17 -14.86
N SER A 862 -14.06 13.16 -15.38
CA SER A 862 -13.88 13.70 -16.72
C SER A 862 -12.98 14.94 -16.72
N LEU A 863 -11.85 14.92 -17.43
CA LEU A 863 -11.02 16.13 -17.64
C LEU A 863 -11.67 17.15 -18.58
N GLU A 864 -12.79 16.78 -19.21
CA GLU A 864 -13.63 17.73 -19.95
C GLU A 864 -14.48 18.60 -19.01
N GLU A 865 -14.82 18.09 -17.82
CA GLU A 865 -15.69 18.75 -16.83
C GLU A 865 -14.94 19.26 -15.59
N TRP A 866 -13.76 18.71 -15.31
CA TRP A 866 -13.00 18.95 -14.09
C TRP A 866 -11.57 19.40 -14.40
N VAL A 867 -11.08 20.35 -13.62
CA VAL A 867 -9.67 20.74 -13.57
C VAL A 867 -9.13 20.47 -12.17
N PHE A 868 -8.03 19.73 -12.09
CA PHE A 868 -7.33 19.49 -10.83
C PHE A 868 -6.52 20.71 -10.45
N ASN A 869 -6.50 21.12 -9.18
CA ASN A 869 -5.49 22.07 -8.69
C ASN A 869 -4.09 21.39 -8.62
N THR A 870 -3.07 22.06 -8.06
CA THR A 870 -1.70 21.49 -7.97
C THR A 870 -1.55 20.41 -6.89
N GLU A 871 -2.54 20.19 -6.02
CA GLU A 871 -2.56 19.15 -4.98
C GLU A 871 -3.63 18.08 -5.31
N ALA A 872 -3.83 17.84 -6.61
CA ALA A 872 -4.82 16.91 -7.17
C ALA A 872 -6.26 17.09 -6.65
N GLN A 873 -6.69 18.30 -6.30
CA GLN A 873 -8.06 18.62 -5.87
C GLN A 873 -8.93 19.02 -7.08
N PRO A 874 -9.87 18.17 -7.54
CA PRO A 874 -10.70 18.49 -8.71
C PRO A 874 -11.76 19.56 -8.43
N MET A 875 -11.88 20.52 -9.35
CA MET A 875 -12.92 21.55 -9.34
C MET A 875 -13.62 21.61 -10.69
N ARG A 876 -14.94 21.87 -10.69
CA ARG A 876 -15.70 21.97 -11.93
C ARG A 876 -15.23 23.14 -12.81
N ILE A 877 -15.13 22.88 -14.11
CA ILE A 877 -14.95 23.89 -15.14
C ILE A 877 -16.24 24.70 -15.30
N TRP A 878 -16.12 26.00 -15.54
CA TRP A 878 -17.28 26.90 -15.65
C TRP A 878 -18.00 26.77 -16.99
N GLY A 879 -19.32 26.58 -16.92
CA GLY A 879 -20.20 26.57 -18.10
C GLY A 879 -20.06 25.34 -18.99
N VAL A 880 -19.59 24.22 -18.41
CA VAL A 880 -19.55 22.89 -19.04
C VAL A 880 -20.72 22.05 -18.56
#